data_AF-A0A7M2A250-F1
#
_entry.id   AF-A0A7M2A250-F1
#
_cell.length_a   1.000
_cell.length_b   1.000
_cell.length_c   1.000
_cell.angle_alpha   90.00
_cell.angle_beta   90.00
_cell.angle_gamma   90.00
#
_symmetry.space_group_name_H-M   'P 1'
#
loop_
_entity.id
_entity.type
_entity.pdbx_description
1 polymer ?
#
loop_
_entity_poly.entity_id
_entity_poly.type
_entity_poly.pdbx_seq_one_letter_code
_entity_poly.pdbx_strand_id
1 'polypeptide(L)'
;MNMKKWLSMALSFALLFSLCAFPAAAEPVKPDSTTGEAKIIDIFGRTLNDYGVELVDWQGYIANPYVKLNVVPPKDAAYPLTIDIKAKGTSRLMMDRPSTLSETGAAKTLTFQNTGESKHFLLEIHPDRIGGNGEIEHYMLELTVTDANGNVQKQTTPIRVWDQDDAREPSLPLKFDYRYDTIQPYFSDPAIRNASEQAIKDWFYFFDMEPFDTVPANSEVTRLPQDNFDGHISVTNNEPYNGMWVYLRGLNEPYSTGGASDNGKYHKRNGVTVPDRIHRSLLTILDFYDTATPFSSLDDEKWYLTEMSDTSTDVYGLIMHEFGHALAFSHSWRGMAAYKRSGGTADNIVAYQGGPVPLDDTYHIPGEPQYWDRISGQNGGRTHLFHNKRWMLTKLTLLIAEKAGWTLNRSLTPFLSPAIKNTPVPNAKPGQNYELKLQAEGGVPFYDWNIAGGTLPEGLTLDRFTGKIAGKVSGGAKGSYRFTVQLRDYDEKSAPVQKEFTLNVGQGELAGDYLFDEKQAEDSGIALDYSGASHDAAVYHASRTDGARGGGLGLNGLSSYMKLPDRMLKGAQDFTFSAWVNVAGSPAASSSGNSDINAANVRIFDFGSRPGKSMALSIEAGGTLRLTAPGPQGTGAVNISGSGVTSGQWHHAAVTVSGSTAILYLDGAELAKTSDVNPGSIRSLLNGANKYIGKSGTNEHYFAGSLDEIKLYSRALLAADIAALAADKPSPPVVEPPGPINPNVAVEGNVTASYVSPWESLVGLNDEYEPTSSADRGHPIYGNWDTRGTEQWVQYDFDRPFTLSSSEVYWFADHDGIDLPASFYIQYWTGTDWVKVPDPSEYGVLPDQYNVTSFDPVTTTKIRLTMKAKATTSTGIQQWKVIGTSTSE
;
A
#
# COMPACT_ATOMS: atom_id res chain seq x y z
N MET A 1 4.42 2.83 64.35
CA MET A 1 2.96 2.67 64.19
C MET A 1 2.51 3.53 63.02
N ASN A 2 1.51 3.06 62.25
CA ASN A 2 1.01 3.60 60.97
C ASN A 2 1.17 5.12 60.69
N MET A 3 1.23 5.43 59.39
CA MET A 3 1.32 6.74 58.70
C MET A 3 2.74 7.19 58.35
N LYS A 4 3.22 6.80 57.15
CA LYS A 4 4.23 7.53 56.33
C LYS A 4 4.51 6.78 55.01
N LYS A 5 3.46 6.53 54.22
CA LYS A 5 3.55 6.04 52.82
C LYS A 5 3.02 7.05 51.79
N TRP A 6 2.91 8.32 52.18
CA TRP A 6 2.46 9.43 51.33
C TRP A 6 3.25 10.69 51.70
N LEU A 7 4.54 10.76 51.34
CA LEU A 7 5.30 12.00 51.09
C LEU A 7 6.75 11.67 50.72
N SER A 8 6.98 11.44 49.43
CA SER A 8 8.25 11.73 48.74
C SER A 8 8.09 11.81 47.21
N MET A 9 6.85 11.74 46.71
CA MET A 9 6.48 12.01 45.32
C MET A 9 5.94 13.46 45.21
N ALA A 10 6.77 14.46 45.57
CA ALA A 10 6.53 15.88 45.32
C ALA A 10 7.73 16.72 45.79
N LEU A 11 8.76 16.87 44.95
CA LEU A 11 9.44 18.16 44.67
C LEU A 11 10.55 17.94 43.63
N SER A 12 10.15 17.91 42.36
CA SER A 12 10.95 18.36 41.21
C SER A 12 9.95 18.66 40.09
N PHE A 13 9.08 19.64 40.38
CA PHE A 13 8.12 20.21 39.43
C PHE A 13 8.50 21.68 39.25
N ALA A 14 9.58 21.90 38.50
CA ALA A 14 9.96 23.18 37.90
C ALA A 14 11.06 22.89 36.86
N LEU A 15 10.86 23.38 35.64
CA LEU A 15 11.66 23.20 34.42
C LEU A 15 11.54 21.85 33.69
N LEU A 16 10.48 21.71 32.89
CA LEU A 16 10.53 21.09 31.56
C LEU A 16 9.31 21.53 30.74
N PHE A 17 9.19 22.84 30.56
CA PHE A 17 8.56 23.41 29.36
C PHE A 17 9.72 23.92 28.51
N SER A 18 10.32 23.03 27.72
CA SER A 18 11.13 23.42 26.57
C SER A 18 10.67 22.58 25.40
N LEU A 19 10.10 23.28 24.44
CA LEU A 19 9.70 22.90 23.09
C LEU A 19 10.02 21.45 22.71
N CYS A 20 8.98 20.64 22.55
CA CYS A 20 8.95 19.70 21.43
C CYS A 20 8.97 20.55 20.16
N ALA A 21 10.17 20.89 19.69
CA ALA A 21 10.35 21.34 18.33
C ALA A 21 10.04 20.11 17.47
N PHE A 22 8.90 20.14 16.79
CA PHE A 22 8.72 19.37 15.58
C PHE A 22 9.99 19.55 14.72
N PRO A 23 10.51 18.51 14.04
CA PRO A 23 11.57 18.73 13.06
C PRO A 23 11.08 19.84 12.13
N ALA A 24 11.90 20.90 12.01
CA ALA A 24 11.54 22.08 11.26
C ALA A 24 11.07 21.64 9.88
N ALA A 25 9.88 22.11 9.48
CA ALA A 25 9.41 21.95 8.11
C ALA A 25 10.53 22.38 7.17
N ALA A 26 10.81 21.57 6.14
CA ALA A 26 11.70 21.95 5.05
C ALA A 26 11.39 23.41 4.65
N GLU A 27 12.39 24.27 4.74
CA GLU A 27 12.24 25.69 4.44
C GLU A 27 11.69 25.86 3.01
N PRO A 28 10.82 26.86 2.76
CA PRO A 28 10.33 27.12 1.42
C PRO A 28 11.50 27.40 0.47
N VAL A 29 11.48 26.71 -0.68
CA VAL A 29 12.45 26.86 -1.78
C VAL A 29 12.72 28.34 -2.06
N LYS A 30 13.95 28.78 -1.80
CA LYS A 30 14.42 30.08 -2.29
C LYS A 30 14.44 30.06 -3.82
N PRO A 31 13.94 31.10 -4.50
CA PRO A 31 14.19 31.25 -5.93
C PRO A 31 15.69 31.40 -6.16
N ASP A 32 16.20 30.73 -7.20
CA ASP A 32 17.58 30.70 -7.73
C ASP A 32 18.32 32.04 -7.52
N SER A 33 18.86 32.24 -6.31
CA SER A 33 19.49 33.50 -5.92
C SER A 33 20.99 33.29 -5.94
N THR A 34 21.59 33.51 -7.11
CA THR A 34 22.71 34.45 -7.29
C THR A 34 23.40 34.19 -8.65
N THR A 35 23.52 35.25 -9.43
CA THR A 35 24.59 35.36 -10.42
C THR A 35 25.93 35.29 -9.67
N GLY A 36 26.73 34.24 -9.85
CA GLY A 36 28.05 34.13 -9.22
C GLY A 36 28.46 32.73 -8.75
N GLU A 37 27.50 31.84 -8.45
CA GLU A 37 27.78 30.52 -7.88
C GLU A 37 27.82 29.40 -8.93
N ALA A 38 28.52 28.31 -8.59
CA ALA A 38 28.41 27.05 -9.34
C ALA A 38 27.07 26.40 -9.02
N LYS A 39 26.43 25.75 -10.01
CA LYS A 39 25.15 25.06 -9.79
C LYS A 39 25.35 23.57 -9.70
N ILE A 40 24.69 22.95 -8.73
CA ILE A 40 24.57 21.50 -8.61
C ILE A 40 23.16 21.12 -9.06
N ILE A 41 23.05 20.27 -10.08
CA ILE A 41 21.80 19.95 -10.74
C ILE A 41 21.62 18.43 -10.75
N ASP A 42 20.47 17.94 -10.28
CA ASP A 42 20.14 16.52 -10.35
C ASP A 42 19.72 16.06 -11.76
N ILE A 43 19.44 14.76 -11.90
CA ILE A 43 18.98 14.19 -13.18
C ILE A 43 17.62 14.71 -13.65
N PHE A 44 16.85 15.37 -12.78
CA PHE A 44 15.54 15.96 -13.09
C PHE A 44 15.65 17.44 -13.52
N GLY A 45 16.87 17.98 -13.56
CA GLY A 45 17.13 19.37 -13.92
C GLY A 45 16.88 20.37 -12.79
N ARG A 46 16.77 19.91 -11.54
CA ARG A 46 16.53 20.77 -10.37
C ARG A 46 17.85 21.22 -9.76
N THR A 47 17.96 22.51 -9.43
CA THR A 47 19.13 23.07 -8.71
C THR A 47 19.07 22.69 -7.23
N LEU A 48 20.12 22.05 -6.73
CA LEU A 48 20.20 21.53 -5.36
C LEU A 48 20.90 22.45 -4.37
N ASN A 49 21.51 23.57 -4.81
CA ASN A 49 22.37 24.42 -3.99
C ASN A 49 21.80 24.70 -2.58
N ASP A 50 20.55 25.19 -2.52
CA ASP A 50 19.83 25.51 -1.28
C ASP A 50 19.01 24.33 -0.73
N TYR A 51 18.53 23.44 -1.60
CA TYR A 51 17.68 22.33 -1.19
C TYR A 51 18.48 21.22 -0.50
N GLY A 52 19.66 20.90 -1.02
CA GLY A 52 20.48 19.79 -0.58
C GLY A 52 20.53 18.63 -1.56
N VAL A 53 21.59 17.85 -1.43
CA VAL A 53 21.69 16.51 -2.00
C VAL A 53 21.09 15.54 -1.00
N GLU A 54 20.44 14.53 -1.51
CA GLU A 54 19.87 13.50 -0.66
C GLU A 54 20.37 12.14 -1.14
N LEU A 55 20.62 11.24 -0.19
CA LEU A 55 21.12 9.87 -0.36
C LEU A 55 20.29 8.92 0.51
N VAL A 56 20.23 7.64 0.17
CA VAL A 56 19.52 6.64 0.97
C VAL A 56 20.54 5.66 1.53
N ASP A 57 20.38 5.32 2.81
CA ASP A 57 20.92 4.09 3.35
C ASP A 57 19.79 3.07 3.44
N TRP A 58 19.87 2.04 2.60
CA TRP A 58 18.81 1.06 2.49
C TRP A 58 18.83 0.07 3.65
N GLN A 59 17.69 -0.57 3.86
CA GLN A 59 17.58 -1.68 4.81
C GLN A 59 18.60 -2.78 4.54
N GLY A 60 19.37 -3.08 5.57
CA GLY A 60 20.35 -4.14 5.59
C GLY A 60 21.64 -3.75 4.89
N TYR A 61 22.65 -4.61 5.07
CA TYR A 61 24.00 -4.27 4.66
C TYR A 61 24.28 -4.48 3.15
N ILE A 62 23.80 -3.56 2.32
CA ILE A 62 23.82 -3.63 0.85
C ILE A 62 24.36 -2.34 0.21
N ALA A 63 25.01 -2.46 -0.95
CA ALA A 63 25.45 -1.32 -1.74
C ALA A 63 24.26 -0.41 -2.10
N ASN A 64 24.32 0.81 -1.57
CA ASN A 64 23.33 1.83 -1.81
C ASN A 64 23.43 2.41 -3.24
N PRO A 65 22.33 2.97 -3.76
CA PRO A 65 22.34 3.61 -5.05
C PRO A 65 23.11 4.95 -5.01
N TYR A 66 23.83 5.24 -6.09
CA TYR A 66 24.47 6.55 -6.28
C TYR A 66 23.48 7.58 -6.84
N VAL A 67 23.78 8.86 -6.63
CA VAL A 67 23.16 9.98 -7.34
C VAL A 67 24.14 10.59 -8.34
N LYS A 68 23.63 11.06 -9.48
CA LYS A 68 24.42 11.69 -10.54
C LYS A 68 24.19 13.20 -10.53
N LEU A 69 25.22 13.94 -10.15
CA LEU A 69 25.13 15.38 -9.96
C LEU A 69 25.87 16.11 -11.07
N ASN A 70 25.14 16.91 -11.84
CA ASN A 70 25.70 17.79 -12.85
C ASN A 70 26.14 19.11 -12.21
N VAL A 71 27.38 19.50 -12.46
CA VAL A 71 27.98 20.75 -12.01
C VAL A 71 28.09 21.69 -13.20
N VAL A 72 27.52 22.89 -13.05
CA VAL A 72 27.63 23.98 -14.02
C VAL A 72 28.46 25.10 -13.39
N PRO A 73 29.52 25.57 -14.05
CA PRO A 73 30.42 26.58 -13.49
C PRO A 73 29.77 27.99 -13.49
N PRO A 74 30.25 28.92 -12.65
CA PRO A 74 29.75 30.30 -12.63
C PRO A 74 29.93 31.02 -13.97
N LYS A 75 28.89 31.70 -14.46
CA LYS A 75 28.92 32.34 -15.78
C LYS A 75 29.86 33.55 -15.86
N ASP A 76 30.16 34.17 -14.73
CA ASP A 76 30.90 35.41 -14.56
C ASP A 76 32.35 35.22 -14.08
N ALA A 77 32.77 33.98 -13.84
CA ALA A 77 34.16 33.65 -13.47
C ALA A 77 35.13 33.69 -14.67
N ALA A 78 36.43 33.86 -14.40
CA ALA A 78 37.47 33.75 -15.41
C ALA A 78 37.86 32.28 -15.68
N TYR A 79 38.00 31.91 -16.96
CA TYR A 79 38.28 30.53 -17.39
C TYR A 79 39.70 30.37 -17.98
N PRO A 80 40.31 29.18 -17.91
CA PRO A 80 39.79 27.95 -17.29
C PRO A 80 39.73 28.06 -15.76
N LEU A 81 38.75 27.41 -15.15
CA LEU A 81 38.58 27.36 -13.69
C LEU A 81 38.55 25.93 -13.18
N THR A 82 38.80 25.75 -11.89
CA THR A 82 38.61 24.47 -11.19
C THR A 82 37.53 24.59 -10.13
N ILE A 83 36.82 23.49 -9.89
CA ILE A 83 35.88 23.33 -8.79
C ILE A 83 36.33 22.10 -8.00
N ASP A 84 36.86 22.33 -6.81
CA ASP A 84 37.18 21.28 -5.85
C ASP A 84 35.93 20.95 -5.03
N ILE A 85 35.45 19.72 -5.16
CA ILE A 85 34.26 19.20 -4.53
C ILE A 85 34.69 18.28 -3.37
N LYS A 86 34.12 18.47 -2.18
CA LYS A 86 34.37 17.64 -1.00
C LYS A 86 33.06 17.25 -0.34
N ALA A 87 32.78 15.95 -0.26
CA ALA A 87 31.72 15.41 0.60
C ALA A 87 32.33 15.14 1.97
N LYS A 88 31.81 15.79 3.01
CA LYS A 88 32.43 15.88 4.34
C LYS A 88 31.51 15.38 5.43
N GLY A 89 32.11 14.71 6.40
CA GLY A 89 31.49 14.39 7.70
C GLY A 89 31.50 12.90 8.05
N THR A 90 31.76 12.03 7.06
CA THR A 90 31.92 10.59 7.22
C THR A 90 32.81 10.06 6.11
N SER A 91 33.56 8.99 6.39
CA SER A 91 34.34 8.25 5.40
C SER A 91 33.45 7.40 4.46
N ARG A 92 32.17 7.21 4.79
CA ARG A 92 31.18 6.50 3.97
C ARG A 92 30.77 7.25 2.71
N LEU A 93 30.96 8.58 2.66
CA LEU A 93 30.60 9.38 1.48
C LEU A 93 31.65 9.23 0.38
N MET A 94 31.25 8.64 -0.74
CA MET A 94 32.17 8.29 -1.84
C MET A 94 31.82 9.00 -3.14
N MET A 95 32.84 9.29 -3.95
CA MET A 95 32.69 9.80 -5.32
C MET A 95 33.32 8.86 -6.33
N ASP A 96 32.74 8.80 -7.53
CA ASP A 96 33.28 8.04 -8.66
C ASP A 96 34.74 8.39 -8.94
N ARG A 97 35.50 7.49 -9.55
CA ARG A 97 36.89 7.73 -9.91
C ARG A 97 37.01 8.59 -11.19
N PRO A 98 38.01 9.50 -11.29
CA PRO A 98 39.05 9.77 -10.30
C PRO A 98 38.51 10.63 -9.14
N SER A 99 38.86 10.22 -7.93
CA SER A 99 38.56 10.87 -6.65
C SER A 99 39.59 10.41 -5.62
N THR A 100 39.66 11.11 -4.49
CA THR A 100 40.41 10.68 -3.30
C THR A 100 39.43 10.43 -2.17
N LEU A 101 39.72 9.45 -1.31
CA LEU A 101 38.94 9.17 -0.11
C LEU A 101 39.81 9.36 1.14
N SER A 102 39.19 9.77 2.24
CA SER A 102 39.82 9.96 3.54
C SER A 102 38.85 9.58 4.66
N GLU A 103 39.35 9.60 5.91
CA GLU A 103 38.53 9.44 7.12
C GLU A 103 37.39 10.47 7.26
N THR A 104 37.44 11.60 6.53
CA THR A 104 36.38 12.64 6.60
C THR A 104 35.49 12.69 5.36
N GLY A 105 35.71 11.78 4.40
CA GLY A 105 34.93 11.65 3.16
C GLY A 105 35.76 11.83 1.89
N ALA A 106 35.05 11.91 0.75
CA ALA A 106 35.63 11.96 -0.58
C ALA A 106 35.84 13.38 -1.13
N ALA A 107 36.83 13.51 -2.01
CA ALA A 107 37.11 14.73 -2.75
C ALA A 107 37.40 14.47 -4.23
N LYS A 108 37.02 15.42 -5.08
CA LYS A 108 37.20 15.40 -6.54
C LYS A 108 37.38 16.81 -7.08
N THR A 109 38.21 16.98 -8.10
CA THR A 109 38.39 18.26 -8.81
C THR A 109 37.84 18.18 -10.22
N LEU A 110 37.00 19.14 -10.60
CA LEU A 110 36.51 19.32 -11.97
C LEU A 110 37.10 20.59 -12.57
N THR A 111 37.69 20.51 -13.76
CA THR A 111 38.21 21.68 -14.50
C THR A 111 37.24 22.07 -15.61
N PHE A 112 36.95 23.36 -15.77
CA PHE A 112 36.04 23.87 -16.81
C PHE A 112 36.77 24.86 -17.73
N GLN A 113 36.55 24.76 -19.05
CA GLN A 113 37.21 25.65 -20.03
C GLN A 113 36.37 26.87 -20.42
N ASN A 114 35.05 26.82 -20.25
CA ASN A 114 34.14 27.90 -20.59
C ASN A 114 32.79 27.74 -19.86
N THR A 115 31.95 28.77 -19.96
CA THR A 115 30.65 28.88 -19.28
C THR A 115 29.56 27.94 -19.81
N GLY A 116 29.76 27.33 -20.98
CA GLY A 116 28.82 26.40 -21.60
C GLY A 116 29.04 24.93 -21.19
N GLU A 117 30.11 24.65 -20.46
CA GLU A 117 30.40 23.29 -20.02
C GLU A 117 29.51 22.85 -18.85
N SER A 118 29.15 21.57 -18.85
CA SER A 118 28.56 20.88 -17.70
C SER A 118 29.29 19.56 -17.54
N LYS A 119 29.67 19.24 -16.30
CA LYS A 119 30.38 18.00 -15.95
C LYS A 119 29.65 17.33 -14.81
N HIS A 120 29.71 16.02 -14.72
CA HIS A 120 29.05 15.29 -13.63
C HIS A 120 30.05 14.53 -12.77
N PHE A 121 29.59 14.19 -11.58
CA PHE A 121 30.19 13.18 -10.72
C PHE A 121 29.07 12.34 -10.10
N LEU A 122 29.42 11.16 -9.60
CA LEU A 122 28.51 10.31 -8.84
C LEU A 122 28.84 10.44 -7.36
N LEU A 123 27.82 10.46 -6.52
CA LEU A 123 27.95 10.49 -5.07
C LEU A 123 27.12 9.33 -4.50
N GLU A 124 27.69 8.55 -3.59
CA GLU A 124 26.98 7.55 -2.82
C GLU A 124 27.34 7.63 -1.34
N ILE A 125 26.57 6.94 -0.52
CA ILE A 125 26.85 6.67 0.89
C ILE A 125 26.98 5.16 1.04
N HIS A 126 28.11 4.68 1.55
CA HIS A 126 28.25 3.28 1.91
C HIS A 126 27.29 2.94 3.07
N PRO A 127 26.69 1.74 3.11
CA PRO A 127 25.76 1.39 4.18
C PRO A 127 26.42 1.42 5.55
N ASP A 128 25.65 1.62 6.61
CA ASP A 128 26.07 1.27 7.95
C ASP A 128 25.14 0.21 8.57
N ARG A 129 25.27 -0.03 9.88
CA ARG A 129 24.31 -0.81 10.67
C ARG A 129 23.73 0.04 11.80
N ILE A 130 23.97 1.34 11.77
CA ILE A 130 23.79 2.24 12.91
C ILE A 130 22.75 3.28 12.54
N GLY A 131 21.57 3.11 13.12
CA GLY A 131 20.51 4.09 13.09
C GLY A 131 19.18 3.37 13.01
N GLY A 132 18.20 3.97 12.36
CA GLY A 132 16.87 3.39 12.30
C GLY A 132 15.96 4.08 11.31
N ASN A 133 14.99 3.31 10.82
CA ASN A 133 14.02 3.76 9.85
C ASN A 133 13.42 5.15 10.16
N GLY A 134 13.75 6.12 9.32
CA GLY A 134 13.27 7.50 9.40
C GLY A 134 14.23 8.46 10.10
N GLU A 135 15.40 7.99 10.54
CA GLU A 135 16.51 8.85 10.93
C GLU A 135 17.15 9.50 9.69
N ILE A 136 17.68 10.71 9.87
CA ILE A 136 18.32 11.48 8.80
C ILE A 136 19.72 11.84 9.27
N GLU A 137 20.74 11.29 8.59
CA GLU A 137 22.13 11.70 8.81
C GLU A 137 22.41 13.00 8.03
N HIS A 138 23.17 13.90 8.64
CA HIS A 138 23.43 15.23 8.10
C HIS A 138 24.92 15.43 7.80
N TYR A 139 25.21 15.62 6.52
CA TYR A 139 26.56 15.85 6.01
C TYR A 139 26.61 17.09 5.12
N MET A 140 27.79 17.39 4.58
CA MET A 140 28.01 18.61 3.80
C MET A 140 28.76 18.34 2.51
N LEU A 141 28.30 18.93 1.40
CA LEU A 141 29.02 19.03 0.15
C LEU A 141 29.61 20.44 0.03
N GLU A 142 30.93 20.56 0.04
CA GLU A 142 31.66 21.82 -0.11
C GLU A 142 32.21 21.93 -1.54
N LEU A 143 31.93 23.04 -2.21
CA LEU A 143 32.50 23.37 -3.51
C LEU A 143 33.41 24.59 -3.34
N THR A 144 34.67 24.46 -3.76
CA THR A 144 35.63 25.57 -3.83
C THR A 144 35.96 25.84 -5.30
N VAL A 145 35.43 26.94 -5.84
CA VAL A 145 35.70 27.41 -7.19
C VAL A 145 36.97 28.26 -7.18
N THR A 146 37.95 27.94 -8.02
CA THR A 146 39.16 28.75 -8.25
C THR A 146 39.22 29.14 -9.71
N ASP A 147 39.09 30.44 -10.00
CA ASP A 147 39.08 30.97 -11.37
C ASP A 147 40.49 31.21 -11.93
N ALA A 148 40.59 31.53 -13.22
CA ALA A 148 41.89 31.77 -13.89
C ALA A 148 42.68 32.97 -13.34
N ASN A 149 42.02 33.89 -12.65
CA ASN A 149 42.65 35.04 -12.01
C ASN A 149 43.12 34.71 -10.58
N GLY A 150 42.86 33.49 -10.09
CA GLY A 150 43.14 33.05 -8.73
C GLY A 150 42.07 33.48 -7.72
N ASN A 151 40.92 33.97 -8.15
CA ASN A 151 39.81 34.26 -7.24
C ASN A 151 39.20 32.96 -6.75
N VAL A 152 38.94 32.88 -5.45
CA VAL A 152 38.36 31.70 -4.80
C VAL A 152 36.97 32.03 -4.28
N GLN A 153 35.99 31.21 -4.65
CA GLN A 153 34.64 31.23 -4.08
C GLN A 153 34.32 29.89 -3.44
N LYS A 154 33.63 29.92 -2.30
CA LYS A 154 33.20 28.72 -1.59
C LYS A 154 31.69 28.73 -1.41
N GLN A 155 31.08 27.58 -1.63
CA GLN A 155 29.68 27.34 -1.38
C GLN A 155 29.50 25.97 -0.76
N THR A 156 28.39 25.79 -0.05
CA THR A 156 28.08 24.53 0.63
C THR A 156 26.65 24.13 0.36
N THR A 157 26.42 22.84 0.17
CA THR A 157 25.09 22.25 -0.02
C THR A 157 24.92 21.12 0.99
N PRO A 158 23.81 21.06 1.74
CA PRO A 158 23.60 20.00 2.71
C PRO A 158 23.46 18.65 2.00
N ILE A 159 24.01 17.59 2.60
CA ILE A 159 23.75 16.20 2.22
C ILE A 159 22.88 15.60 3.32
N ARG A 160 21.78 14.93 2.95
CA ARG A 160 20.88 14.24 3.87
C ARG A 160 20.81 12.76 3.50
N VAL A 161 21.17 11.88 4.42
CA VAL A 161 21.05 10.43 4.22
C VAL A 161 19.80 9.94 4.94
N TRP A 162 18.87 9.34 4.21
CA TRP A 162 17.69 8.72 4.79
C TRP A 162 18.03 7.29 5.15
N ASP A 163 18.19 7.07 6.45
CA ASP A 163 18.47 5.77 6.98
C ASP A 163 17.17 4.96 7.12
N GLN A 164 17.18 3.77 6.53
CA GLN A 164 16.05 2.86 6.50
C GLN A 164 16.29 1.61 7.32
N ASP A 165 17.46 1.43 7.92
CA ASP A 165 17.81 0.23 8.64
C ASP A 165 16.78 -0.14 9.70
N ASP A 166 16.59 -1.45 9.83
CA ASP A 166 15.89 -2.04 10.94
C ASP A 166 16.86 -2.97 11.66
N ALA A 167 16.90 -2.91 12.99
CA ALA A 167 17.80 -3.75 13.80
C ALA A 167 17.39 -5.24 13.80
N ARG A 168 16.81 -5.72 12.70
CA ARG A 168 16.27 -7.05 12.49
C ARG A 168 17.41 -8.02 12.22
N GLU A 169 17.38 -9.15 12.90
CA GLU A 169 18.25 -10.28 12.63
C GLU A 169 17.62 -11.22 11.60
N PRO A 170 18.41 -12.07 10.91
CA PRO A 170 17.88 -13.07 10.00
C PRO A 170 16.85 -13.99 10.66
N SER A 171 15.76 -14.31 9.95
CA SER A 171 14.71 -15.21 10.44
C SER A 171 15.16 -16.67 10.46
N LEU A 172 16.09 -17.05 9.59
CA LEU A 172 16.63 -18.40 9.49
C LEU A 172 17.70 -18.63 10.59
N PRO A 173 17.56 -19.65 11.46
CA PRO A 173 18.55 -19.90 12.52
C PRO A 173 19.93 -20.22 11.95
N LEU A 174 20.99 -19.60 12.46
CA LEU A 174 22.37 -19.88 12.03
C LEU A 174 23.17 -20.50 13.18
N LYS A 175 23.93 -21.57 12.87
CA LYS A 175 24.83 -22.24 13.80
C LYS A 175 26.26 -22.14 13.28
N PHE A 176 27.10 -21.41 14.00
CA PHE A 176 28.51 -21.25 13.67
C PHE A 176 29.36 -22.27 14.43
N ASP A 177 30.19 -23.03 13.72
CA ASP A 177 31.00 -24.12 14.25
C ASP A 177 32.49 -23.91 13.97
N TYR A 178 33.21 -23.66 15.06
CA TYR A 178 34.65 -23.37 15.08
C TYR A 178 35.49 -24.55 15.58
N ARG A 179 34.89 -25.71 15.87
CA ARG A 179 35.61 -26.85 16.49
C ARG A 179 36.78 -27.35 15.64
N TYR A 180 36.76 -27.03 14.36
CA TYR A 180 37.75 -27.46 13.37
C TYR A 180 38.71 -26.34 12.96
N ASP A 181 38.66 -25.19 13.62
CA ASP A 181 39.60 -24.09 13.46
C ASP A 181 40.91 -24.37 14.24
N THR A 182 41.63 -25.42 13.84
CA THR A 182 42.75 -25.98 14.62
C THR A 182 44.11 -25.88 13.95
N ILE A 183 44.19 -25.37 12.72
CA ILE A 183 45.44 -25.23 11.97
C ILE A 183 45.97 -23.81 12.14
N GLN A 184 45.29 -22.84 11.55
CA GLN A 184 45.47 -21.41 11.82
C GLN A 184 44.20 -20.89 12.49
N PRO A 185 44.17 -20.75 13.82
CA PRO A 185 42.94 -20.52 14.55
C PRO A 185 42.46 -19.06 14.48
N TYR A 186 42.27 -18.52 13.26
CA TYR A 186 41.92 -17.12 13.03
C TYR A 186 40.63 -16.71 13.76
N PHE A 187 39.67 -17.63 13.91
CA PHE A 187 38.39 -17.34 14.56
C PHE A 187 38.46 -17.42 16.10
N SER A 188 39.64 -17.70 16.67
CA SER A 188 39.90 -17.47 18.09
C SER A 188 40.04 -15.98 18.40
N ASP A 189 40.33 -15.14 17.40
CA ASP A 189 40.24 -13.68 17.53
C ASP A 189 38.76 -13.24 17.52
N PRO A 190 38.26 -12.60 18.59
CA PRO A 190 36.86 -12.18 18.67
C PRO A 190 36.44 -11.18 17.59
N ALA A 191 37.35 -10.32 17.12
CA ALA A 191 37.04 -9.31 16.10
C ALA A 191 36.87 -9.97 14.73
N ILE A 192 37.75 -10.91 14.37
CA ILE A 192 37.63 -11.70 13.14
C ILE A 192 36.35 -12.54 13.17
N ARG A 193 36.11 -13.21 14.30
CA ARG A 193 34.92 -14.03 14.49
C ARG A 193 33.63 -13.21 14.33
N ASN A 194 33.51 -12.10 15.04
CA ASN A 194 32.31 -11.27 14.96
C ASN A 194 32.09 -10.69 13.57
N ALA A 195 33.15 -10.25 12.88
CA ALA A 195 33.07 -9.78 11.49
C ALA A 195 32.54 -10.87 10.55
N SER A 196 33.03 -12.08 10.75
CA SER A 196 32.66 -13.23 9.93
C SER A 196 31.20 -13.66 10.16
N GLU A 197 30.77 -13.77 11.42
CA GLU A 197 29.38 -14.07 11.76
C GLU A 197 28.44 -12.99 11.21
N GLN A 198 28.82 -11.71 11.32
CA GLN A 198 28.00 -10.61 10.82
C GLN A 198 27.87 -10.61 9.29
N ALA A 199 28.97 -10.77 8.55
CA ALA A 199 28.93 -10.85 7.08
C ALA A 199 28.01 -11.98 6.59
N ILE A 200 28.02 -13.10 7.30
CA ILE A 200 27.16 -14.25 6.99
C ILE A 200 25.70 -13.94 7.31
N LYS A 201 25.42 -13.35 8.48
CA LYS A 201 24.06 -12.92 8.83
C LYS A 201 23.49 -11.93 7.82
N ASP A 202 24.30 -10.99 7.35
CA ASP A 202 23.87 -9.93 6.43
C ASP A 202 23.43 -10.50 5.07
N TRP A 203 23.97 -11.65 4.62
CA TRP A 203 23.39 -12.41 3.51
C TRP A 203 21.96 -12.91 3.81
N PHE A 204 21.78 -13.56 4.97
CA PHE A 204 20.49 -14.17 5.33
C PHE A 204 19.42 -13.14 5.73
N TYR A 205 19.81 -11.91 6.07
CA TYR A 205 18.88 -10.80 6.32
C TYR A 205 17.92 -10.57 5.14
N PHE A 206 18.42 -10.76 3.91
CA PHE A 206 17.67 -10.51 2.68
C PHE A 206 16.80 -11.69 2.22
N PHE A 207 16.85 -12.83 2.88
CA PHE A 207 16.06 -14.00 2.50
C PHE A 207 14.82 -14.17 3.38
N ASP A 208 13.70 -14.49 2.75
CA ASP A 208 12.46 -14.87 3.42
C ASP A 208 12.33 -16.40 3.41
N MET A 209 12.92 -17.01 4.44
CA MET A 209 13.01 -18.47 4.54
C MET A 209 12.55 -18.93 5.91
N GLU A 210 11.45 -19.68 5.94
CA GLU A 210 11.07 -20.42 7.14
C GLU A 210 12.16 -21.46 7.50
N PRO A 211 12.35 -21.74 8.81
CA PRO A 211 13.19 -22.85 9.25
C PRO A 211 12.80 -24.15 8.56
N PHE A 212 13.78 -25.03 8.42
CA PHE A 212 13.57 -26.37 7.87
C PHE A 212 13.29 -27.36 9.00
N ASP A 213 13.02 -28.61 8.65
CA ASP A 213 12.94 -29.69 9.62
C ASP A 213 14.30 -29.88 10.32
N THR A 214 14.23 -30.25 11.60
CA THR A 214 15.40 -30.47 12.43
C THR A 214 16.27 -31.60 11.88
N VAL A 215 17.53 -31.29 11.63
CA VAL A 215 18.58 -32.26 11.36
C VAL A 215 19.09 -32.81 12.70
N PRO A 216 19.04 -34.14 12.94
CA PRO A 216 19.57 -34.73 14.17
C PRO A 216 21.08 -34.52 14.34
N ALA A 217 21.57 -34.50 15.58
CA ALA A 217 23.00 -34.50 15.87
C ALA A 217 23.73 -35.66 15.18
N ASN A 218 24.92 -35.40 14.67
CA ASN A 218 25.83 -36.35 14.04
C ASN A 218 25.29 -37.04 12.77
N SER A 219 24.26 -36.48 12.15
CA SER A 219 23.57 -37.11 11.02
C SER A 219 23.90 -36.47 9.67
N GLU A 220 24.38 -35.23 9.67
CA GLU A 220 24.83 -34.52 8.47
C GLU A 220 26.35 -34.52 8.42
N VAL A 221 26.90 -35.08 7.35
CA VAL A 221 28.33 -35.25 7.12
C VAL A 221 28.85 -34.26 6.09
N THR A 222 29.71 -33.35 6.50
CA THR A 222 30.34 -32.33 5.65
C THR A 222 31.82 -32.64 5.47
N ARG A 223 32.40 -32.31 4.32
CA ARG A 223 33.84 -32.44 4.07
C ARG A 223 34.52 -31.09 4.24
N LEU A 224 35.49 -31.00 5.14
CA LEU A 224 36.33 -29.81 5.30
C LEU A 224 37.72 -30.07 4.72
N PRO A 225 38.32 -29.13 3.99
CA PRO A 225 39.71 -29.21 3.55
C PRO A 225 40.69 -29.40 4.71
N GLN A 226 41.74 -30.19 4.44
CA GLN A 226 42.94 -30.23 5.28
C GLN A 226 43.86 -29.03 4.96
N ASP A 227 44.97 -28.92 5.69
CA ASP A 227 45.97 -27.86 5.45
C ASP A 227 46.46 -27.87 4.00
N ASN A 228 46.76 -26.70 3.43
CA ASN A 228 47.16 -26.54 2.02
C ASN A 228 46.20 -27.19 1.00
N PHE A 229 44.95 -27.46 1.39
CA PHE A 229 43.96 -28.20 0.59
C PHE A 229 44.38 -29.66 0.25
N ASP A 230 45.29 -30.25 1.02
CA ASP A 230 45.79 -31.62 0.84
C ASP A 230 44.80 -32.70 1.34
N GLY A 231 43.65 -32.77 0.68
CA GLY A 231 42.57 -33.70 1.01
C GLY A 231 41.54 -33.13 1.98
N HIS A 232 40.74 -34.01 2.58
CA HIS A 232 39.58 -33.61 3.39
C HIS A 232 39.42 -34.44 4.66
N ILE A 233 38.81 -33.84 5.69
CA ILE A 233 38.26 -34.52 6.86
C ILE A 233 36.74 -34.56 6.76
N SER A 234 36.12 -35.63 7.26
CA SER A 234 34.67 -35.72 7.41
C SER A 234 34.27 -35.25 8.79
N VAL A 235 33.35 -34.29 8.85
CA VAL A 235 32.84 -33.68 10.09
C VAL A 235 31.32 -33.79 10.13
N THR A 236 30.75 -33.63 11.32
CA THR A 236 29.29 -33.64 11.50
C THR A 236 28.83 -32.52 12.41
N ASN A 237 27.55 -32.14 12.28
CA ASN A 237 26.89 -31.30 13.27
C ASN A 237 26.90 -32.03 14.64
N ASN A 238 27.25 -31.36 15.73
CA ASN A 238 27.31 -32.00 17.07
C ASN A 238 26.02 -31.87 17.88
N GLU A 239 25.09 -31.04 17.43
CA GLU A 239 23.77 -30.88 18.04
C GLU A 239 22.69 -30.79 16.95
N PRO A 240 21.41 -31.01 17.32
CA PRO A 240 20.31 -30.82 16.39
C PRO A 240 20.17 -29.35 15.99
N TYR A 241 19.78 -29.10 14.74
CA TYR A 241 19.55 -27.73 14.24
C TYR A 241 18.48 -27.73 13.13
N ASN A 242 17.80 -26.60 12.95
CA ASN A 242 16.68 -26.45 12.00
C ASN A 242 16.86 -25.25 11.04
N GLY A 243 18.06 -24.69 10.97
CA GLY A 243 18.44 -23.57 10.09
C GLY A 243 19.71 -23.91 9.31
N MET A 244 20.74 -23.08 9.27
CA MET A 244 21.99 -23.38 8.56
C MET A 244 23.13 -23.71 9.52
N TRP A 245 23.95 -24.69 9.15
CA TRP A 245 25.18 -25.01 9.87
C TRP A 245 26.39 -24.48 9.11
N VAL A 246 27.19 -23.63 9.73
CA VAL A 246 28.31 -22.97 9.07
C VAL A 246 29.60 -23.38 9.76
N TYR A 247 30.47 -24.08 9.04
CA TYR A 247 31.82 -24.40 9.49
C TYR A 247 32.77 -23.26 9.13
N LEU A 248 33.51 -22.76 10.12
CA LEU A 248 34.56 -21.76 9.91
C LEU A 248 35.91 -22.37 10.31
N ARG A 249 36.90 -22.26 9.42
CA ARG A 249 38.22 -22.86 9.60
C ARG A 249 39.31 -22.03 8.93
N GLY A 250 40.36 -21.71 9.66
CA GLY A 250 41.58 -21.15 9.09
C GLY A 250 42.58 -22.23 8.69
N LEU A 251 43.25 -21.99 7.56
CA LEU A 251 44.28 -22.86 6.97
C LEU A 251 45.56 -22.05 6.70
N ASN A 252 46.64 -22.74 6.34
CA ASN A 252 47.78 -22.12 5.67
C ASN A 252 47.63 -22.34 4.16
N GLU A 253 47.61 -21.26 3.37
CA GLU A 253 47.69 -21.23 1.90
C GLU A 253 46.61 -21.99 1.09
N PRO A 254 46.36 -21.60 -0.19
CA PRO A 254 46.83 -20.39 -0.86
C PRO A 254 45.80 -19.25 -0.89
N TYR A 255 44.56 -19.45 -0.42
CA TYR A 255 43.48 -18.46 -0.50
C TYR A 255 42.29 -18.79 0.41
N SER A 256 41.56 -17.75 0.80
CA SER A 256 40.23 -17.88 1.42
C SER A 256 39.20 -18.37 0.41
N THR A 257 38.22 -19.17 0.85
CA THR A 257 37.17 -19.67 -0.05
C THR A 257 35.91 -20.11 0.69
N GLY A 258 34.76 -20.13 0.02
CA GLY A 258 33.52 -20.71 0.54
C GLY A 258 33.05 -21.92 -0.25
N GLY A 259 32.43 -22.88 0.43
CA GLY A 259 31.88 -24.09 -0.18
C GLY A 259 30.57 -24.55 0.45
N ALA A 260 29.72 -25.18 -0.35
CA ALA A 260 28.56 -25.91 0.13
C ALA A 260 28.93 -27.34 0.51
N SER A 261 28.20 -27.94 1.44
CA SER A 261 28.36 -29.37 1.77
C SER A 261 28.03 -30.29 0.60
N ASP A 262 28.67 -31.45 0.55
CA ASP A 262 28.47 -32.48 -0.48
C ASP A 262 27.16 -33.29 -0.31
N ASN A 263 26.30 -32.98 0.67
CA ASN A 263 25.17 -33.82 1.06
C ASN A 263 23.80 -33.11 1.14
N GLY A 264 23.12 -32.93 0.01
CA GLY A 264 21.74 -32.40 -0.03
C GLY A 264 20.64 -33.35 0.51
N LYS A 265 20.87 -34.10 1.59
CA LYS A 265 19.97 -35.15 2.11
C LYS A 265 18.81 -34.63 2.98
N TYR A 266 18.93 -33.44 3.58
CA TYR A 266 18.00 -32.95 4.60
C TYR A 266 17.31 -31.65 4.20
N HIS A 267 16.48 -31.68 3.16
CA HIS A 267 15.79 -30.51 2.60
C HIS A 267 14.27 -30.57 2.82
N LYS A 268 13.82 -30.85 4.04
CA LYS A 268 12.39 -30.93 4.33
C LYS A 268 11.93 -29.74 5.14
N ARG A 269 10.67 -29.35 4.94
CA ARG A 269 9.94 -28.39 5.77
C ARG A 269 8.56 -28.96 6.04
N ASN A 270 8.22 -29.10 7.32
CA ASN A 270 7.00 -29.75 7.77
C ASN A 270 6.82 -31.16 7.18
N GLY A 271 7.93 -31.93 7.09
CA GLY A 271 7.95 -33.29 6.54
C GLY A 271 7.95 -33.38 5.01
N VAL A 272 7.73 -32.26 4.30
CA VAL A 272 7.67 -32.17 2.85
C VAL A 272 9.04 -31.79 2.29
N THR A 273 9.54 -32.55 1.32
CA THR A 273 10.76 -32.21 0.59
C THR A 273 10.56 -30.92 -0.19
N VAL A 274 11.39 -29.90 0.06
CA VAL A 274 11.37 -28.67 -0.74
C VAL A 274 11.90 -28.98 -2.16
N PRO A 275 11.35 -28.36 -3.21
CA PRO A 275 11.69 -28.69 -4.61
C PRO A 275 13.18 -28.52 -4.93
N ASP A 276 13.81 -27.50 -4.36
CA ASP A 276 15.22 -27.20 -4.58
C ASP A 276 16.12 -27.88 -3.56
N ARG A 277 17.22 -28.47 -4.04
CA ARG A 277 18.23 -29.08 -3.18
C ARG A 277 19.09 -27.99 -2.54
N ILE A 278 18.58 -27.40 -1.46
CA ILE A 278 19.33 -26.44 -0.64
C ILE A 278 20.26 -27.19 0.30
N HIS A 279 21.55 -26.85 0.26
CA HIS A 279 22.56 -27.38 1.16
C HIS A 279 22.36 -26.81 2.56
N ARG A 280 22.35 -27.65 3.60
CA ARG A 280 22.03 -27.24 4.98
C ARG A 280 23.27 -26.90 5.80
N SER A 281 24.40 -27.48 5.41
CA SER A 281 25.73 -27.12 5.90
C SER A 281 26.54 -26.38 4.83
N LEU A 282 27.22 -25.32 5.26
CA LEU A 282 28.11 -24.48 4.47
C LEU A 282 29.47 -24.39 5.17
N LEU A 283 30.52 -24.04 4.43
CA LEU A 283 31.85 -23.83 4.98
C LEU A 283 32.50 -22.57 4.44
N THR A 284 33.27 -21.90 5.30
CA THR A 284 34.13 -20.78 4.94
C THR A 284 35.54 -21.05 5.44
N ILE A 285 36.49 -21.01 4.51
CA ILE A 285 37.92 -21.13 4.75
C ILE A 285 38.52 -19.73 4.73
N LEU A 286 39.29 -19.41 5.76
CA LEU A 286 39.98 -18.12 5.89
C LEU A 286 41.49 -18.32 5.85
N ASP A 287 42.14 -17.51 5.04
CA ASP A 287 43.59 -17.38 4.95
C ASP A 287 43.94 -15.97 4.45
N PHE A 288 45.08 -15.46 4.90
CA PHE A 288 45.57 -14.13 4.55
C PHE A 288 46.95 -14.24 3.89
N TYR A 289 47.19 -13.41 2.88
CA TYR A 289 48.55 -13.24 2.36
C TYR A 289 49.49 -12.79 3.49
N ASP A 290 50.76 -13.21 3.45
CA ASP A 290 51.77 -12.82 4.44
C ASP A 290 51.92 -11.30 4.63
N THR A 291 51.60 -10.51 3.60
CA THR A 291 51.69 -9.04 3.63
C THR A 291 50.41 -8.36 4.14
N ALA A 292 49.33 -9.12 4.38
CA ALA A 292 48.05 -8.59 4.78
C ALA A 292 48.00 -8.24 6.28
N THR A 293 47.48 -7.07 6.58
CA THR A 293 47.09 -6.63 7.92
C THR A 293 45.56 -6.71 8.01
N PRO A 294 44.98 -7.75 8.63
CA PRO A 294 43.54 -7.90 8.72
C PRO A 294 42.93 -6.92 9.73
N PHE A 295 41.71 -6.45 9.42
CA PHE A 295 40.85 -5.72 10.37
C PHE A 295 39.39 -6.12 10.16
N SER A 296 38.58 -6.07 11.23
CA SER A 296 37.20 -6.60 11.22
C SER A 296 36.19 -5.79 10.41
N SER A 297 36.46 -4.49 10.20
CA SER A 297 35.58 -3.48 9.62
C SER A 297 34.09 -3.52 10.01
N LEU A 298 33.80 -3.89 11.25
CA LEU A 298 32.49 -3.69 11.88
C LEU A 298 32.24 -2.23 12.30
N ASP A 299 33.29 -1.42 12.26
CA ASP A 299 33.25 0.02 12.45
C ASP A 299 33.04 0.67 11.07
N ASP A 300 31.85 1.23 10.85
CA ASP A 300 31.43 1.74 9.54
C ASP A 300 32.25 2.92 9.02
N GLU A 301 33.07 3.52 9.90
CA GLU A 301 34.00 4.59 9.54
C GLU A 301 35.42 4.11 9.18
N LYS A 302 35.70 2.79 9.24
CA LYS A 302 37.04 2.25 8.89
C LYS A 302 37.12 1.69 7.48
N TRP A 303 36.03 1.77 6.75
CA TRP A 303 35.89 1.19 5.41
C TRP A 303 36.89 1.81 4.43
N TYR A 304 37.22 3.09 4.64
CA TYR A 304 38.19 3.80 3.82
C TYR A 304 39.62 3.22 3.87
N LEU A 305 39.92 2.34 4.83
CA LEU A 305 41.22 1.67 4.98
C LEU A 305 41.38 0.42 4.10
N THR A 306 40.32 0.00 3.41
CA THR A 306 40.29 -1.28 2.68
C THR A 306 41.15 -1.21 1.42
N GLU A 307 42.25 -1.97 1.39
CA GLU A 307 43.19 -2.07 0.27
C GLU A 307 43.51 -3.54 -0.01
N MET A 308 42.48 -4.29 -0.43
CA MET A 308 42.50 -5.77 -0.60
C MET A 308 43.46 -6.31 -1.68
N SER A 309 44.36 -5.48 -2.23
CA SER A 309 45.44 -5.94 -3.12
C SER A 309 46.82 -5.97 -2.49
N ASP A 310 47.13 -5.30 -1.37
CA ASP A 310 48.55 -5.16 -0.97
C ASP A 310 48.87 -5.14 0.54
N THR A 311 48.06 -4.57 1.44
CA THR A 311 48.46 -4.45 2.87
C THR A 311 47.35 -4.39 3.93
N SER A 312 46.14 -3.92 3.64
CA SER A 312 45.05 -3.74 4.63
C SER A 312 43.82 -4.52 4.18
N THR A 313 43.52 -5.62 4.88
CA THR A 313 42.48 -6.57 4.47
C THR A 313 41.27 -6.48 5.38
N ASP A 314 40.14 -6.12 4.80
CA ASP A 314 38.87 -6.12 5.49
C ASP A 314 38.31 -7.55 5.58
N VAL A 315 38.26 -8.09 6.79
CA VAL A 315 37.77 -9.44 7.08
C VAL A 315 36.29 -9.56 6.77
N TYR A 316 35.47 -8.54 7.07
CA TYR A 316 34.05 -8.61 6.79
C TYR A 316 33.80 -8.72 5.29
N GLY A 317 34.42 -7.86 4.47
CA GLY A 317 34.27 -7.87 3.02
C GLY A 317 34.80 -9.16 2.42
N LEU A 318 35.93 -9.66 2.90
CA LEU A 318 36.47 -10.96 2.50
C LEU A 318 35.47 -12.09 2.79
N ILE A 319 34.91 -12.17 4.00
CA ILE A 319 33.92 -13.21 4.33
C ILE A 319 32.64 -13.02 3.53
N MET A 320 32.16 -11.79 3.34
CA MET A 320 30.99 -11.47 2.52
C MET A 320 31.12 -12.05 1.11
N HIS A 321 32.30 -11.90 0.51
CA HIS A 321 32.63 -12.43 -0.81
C HIS A 321 32.71 -13.96 -0.81
N GLU A 322 33.58 -14.52 0.04
CA GLU A 322 33.86 -15.96 0.01
C GLU A 322 32.64 -16.78 0.43
N PHE A 323 31.87 -16.30 1.40
CA PHE A 323 30.63 -16.96 1.78
C PHE A 323 29.58 -16.92 0.65
N GLY A 324 29.61 -15.91 -0.22
CA GLY A 324 28.78 -15.88 -1.43
C GLY A 324 28.97 -17.12 -2.32
N HIS A 325 30.20 -17.63 -2.45
CA HIS A 325 30.48 -18.88 -3.18
C HIS A 325 29.91 -20.11 -2.49
N ALA A 326 29.97 -20.16 -1.15
CA ALA A 326 29.33 -21.21 -0.37
C ALA A 326 27.80 -21.20 -0.56
N LEU A 327 27.22 -20.01 -0.50
CA LEU A 327 25.78 -19.78 -0.37
C LEU A 327 25.03 -19.83 -1.70
N ALA A 328 25.60 -19.33 -2.79
CA ALA A 328 24.87 -19.23 -4.06
C ALA A 328 25.76 -19.32 -5.31
N PHE A 329 26.93 -18.67 -5.31
CA PHE A 329 27.77 -18.46 -6.50
C PHE A 329 28.74 -19.63 -6.74
N SER A 330 28.21 -20.83 -6.92
CA SER A 330 29.02 -22.00 -7.26
C SER A 330 28.23 -23.07 -8.03
N HIS A 331 28.96 -23.98 -8.67
CA HIS A 331 28.37 -25.11 -9.40
C HIS A 331 27.60 -26.08 -8.50
N SER A 332 27.80 -26.01 -7.18
CA SER A 332 27.12 -26.85 -6.20
C SER A 332 25.62 -26.55 -6.14
N TRP A 333 25.21 -25.36 -6.59
CA TRP A 333 23.82 -24.93 -6.67
C TRP A 333 23.27 -25.19 -8.08
N ARG A 334 22.30 -26.09 -8.20
CA ARG A 334 21.77 -26.52 -9.52
C ARG A 334 21.20 -25.36 -10.33
N GLY A 335 20.42 -24.49 -9.69
CA GLY A 335 19.83 -23.34 -10.35
C GLY A 335 20.89 -22.31 -10.75
N MET A 336 21.92 -22.07 -9.92
CA MET A 336 23.05 -21.20 -10.29
C MET A 336 23.82 -21.75 -11.50
N ALA A 337 24.08 -23.05 -11.51
CA ALA A 337 24.72 -23.70 -12.65
C ALA A 337 23.85 -23.60 -13.92
N ALA A 338 22.52 -23.62 -13.79
CA ALA A 338 21.60 -23.41 -14.90
C ALA A 338 21.61 -21.95 -15.38
N TYR A 339 21.58 -20.99 -14.46
CA TYR A 339 21.69 -19.57 -14.76
C TYR A 339 22.96 -19.25 -15.54
N LYS A 340 24.12 -19.74 -15.08
CA LYS A 340 25.39 -19.61 -15.82
C LYS A 340 25.31 -20.20 -17.23
N ARG A 341 24.77 -21.42 -17.39
CA ARG A 341 24.61 -22.07 -18.72
C ARG A 341 23.68 -21.28 -19.66
N SER A 342 22.72 -20.53 -19.12
CA SER A 342 21.82 -19.67 -19.90
C SER A 342 22.47 -18.37 -20.40
N GLY A 343 23.75 -18.15 -20.09
CA GLY A 343 24.42 -16.87 -20.38
C GLY A 343 23.99 -15.72 -19.47
N GLY A 344 23.40 -16.03 -18.31
CA GLY A 344 22.92 -15.02 -17.37
C GLY A 344 21.57 -14.40 -17.74
N THR A 345 20.71 -15.16 -18.43
CA THR A 345 19.42 -14.68 -18.89
C THR A 345 18.32 -15.08 -17.90
N ALA A 346 17.75 -14.12 -17.19
CA ALA A 346 16.56 -14.31 -16.36
C ALA A 346 15.71 -13.04 -16.35
N ASP A 347 14.39 -13.17 -16.39
CA ASP A 347 13.47 -12.04 -16.60
C ASP A 347 13.62 -10.93 -15.56
N ASN A 348 13.72 -11.28 -14.26
CA ASN A 348 13.90 -10.31 -13.19
C ASN A 348 15.25 -9.57 -13.28
N ILE A 349 16.31 -10.25 -13.72
CA ILE A 349 17.65 -9.68 -13.89
C ILE A 349 17.71 -8.82 -15.15
N VAL A 350 17.11 -9.27 -16.25
CA VAL A 350 17.06 -8.51 -17.51
C VAL A 350 16.18 -7.27 -17.35
N ALA A 351 15.03 -7.39 -16.69
CA ALA A 351 14.16 -6.25 -16.38
C ALA A 351 14.87 -5.23 -15.48
N TYR A 352 15.62 -5.71 -14.48
CA TYR A 352 16.43 -4.85 -13.64
C TYR A 352 17.62 -4.27 -14.41
N GLN A 353 18.62 -5.05 -14.78
CA GLN A 353 19.87 -4.57 -15.38
C GLN A 353 19.68 -3.94 -16.78
N GLY A 354 18.63 -4.33 -17.51
CA GLY A 354 18.38 -3.99 -18.91
C GLY A 354 19.07 -4.92 -19.91
N GLY A 355 19.58 -6.06 -19.46
CA GLY A 355 20.25 -7.07 -20.28
C GLY A 355 20.70 -8.27 -19.44
N PRO A 356 21.13 -9.36 -20.08
CA PRO A 356 21.64 -10.54 -19.38
C PRO A 356 22.98 -10.23 -18.67
N VAL A 357 23.23 -10.90 -17.53
CA VAL A 357 24.45 -10.75 -16.74
C VAL A 357 25.15 -12.11 -16.64
N PRO A 358 26.06 -12.45 -17.56
CA PRO A 358 26.76 -13.73 -17.53
C PRO A 358 27.65 -13.82 -16.28
N LEU A 359 27.98 -15.05 -15.89
CA LEU A 359 29.01 -15.32 -14.89
C LEU A 359 30.23 -15.95 -15.56
N ASP A 360 31.42 -15.61 -15.08
CA ASP A 360 32.67 -16.19 -15.58
C ASP A 360 32.87 -17.65 -15.12
N ASP A 361 34.04 -18.24 -15.44
CA ASP A 361 34.33 -19.63 -15.11
C ASP A 361 34.35 -19.92 -13.61
N THR A 362 34.65 -18.92 -12.77
CA THR A 362 34.70 -19.00 -11.32
C THR A 362 33.43 -18.45 -10.65
N TYR A 363 32.35 -18.25 -11.41
CA TYR A 363 31.04 -17.78 -10.95
C TYR A 363 31.00 -16.32 -10.47
N HIS A 364 31.89 -15.46 -10.97
CA HIS A 364 31.86 -14.03 -10.70
C HIS A 364 31.04 -13.26 -11.73
N ILE A 365 30.45 -12.15 -11.30
CA ILE A 365 29.99 -11.11 -12.21
C ILE A 365 31.24 -10.49 -12.87
N PRO A 366 31.34 -10.48 -14.21
CA PRO A 366 32.52 -9.97 -14.90
C PRO A 366 32.84 -8.52 -14.54
N GLY A 367 34.13 -8.17 -14.61
CA GLY A 367 34.64 -6.86 -14.18
C GLY A 367 34.32 -5.71 -15.12
N GLU A 368 33.71 -5.95 -16.29
CA GLU A 368 33.35 -4.94 -17.26
C GLU A 368 32.18 -4.06 -16.75
N PRO A 369 32.27 -2.72 -16.88
CA PRO A 369 31.28 -1.78 -16.30
C PRO A 369 29.81 -2.03 -16.67
N GLN A 370 29.55 -2.61 -17.85
CA GLN A 370 28.20 -2.93 -18.31
C GLN A 370 27.48 -3.99 -17.45
N TYR A 371 28.23 -4.79 -16.68
CA TYR A 371 27.69 -5.85 -15.82
C TYR A 371 27.64 -5.45 -14.34
N TRP A 372 28.16 -4.27 -13.99
CA TRP A 372 28.06 -3.78 -12.62
C TRP A 372 26.60 -3.47 -12.29
N ASP A 373 26.21 -3.63 -11.03
CA ASP A 373 24.89 -3.23 -10.57
C ASP A 373 24.63 -1.79 -11.01
N ARG A 374 23.56 -1.59 -11.77
CA ARG A 374 23.37 -0.35 -12.51
C ARG A 374 23.01 0.86 -11.64
N ILE A 375 22.61 0.68 -10.38
CA ILE A 375 22.23 1.79 -9.50
C ILE A 375 23.29 2.03 -8.42
N SER A 376 24.02 1.01 -7.96
CA SER A 376 25.17 1.21 -7.07
C SER A 376 26.49 1.37 -7.82
N GLY A 377 26.56 0.96 -9.10
CA GLY A 377 27.81 0.98 -9.86
C GLY A 377 28.86 -0.01 -9.36
N GLN A 378 28.44 -1.04 -8.60
CA GLN A 378 29.31 -2.05 -8.01
C GLN A 378 29.00 -3.46 -8.53
N ASN A 379 29.99 -4.34 -8.66
CA ASN A 379 29.76 -5.72 -9.14
C ASN A 379 29.73 -6.79 -8.05
N GLY A 380 29.67 -6.38 -6.78
CA GLY A 380 29.84 -7.28 -5.62
C GLY A 380 31.23 -7.95 -5.54
N GLY A 381 32.16 -7.46 -6.35
CA GLY A 381 33.53 -7.93 -6.53
C GLY A 381 34.54 -6.81 -6.27
N ARG A 382 35.71 -6.89 -6.92
CA ARG A 382 36.80 -5.90 -6.76
C ARG A 382 36.66 -4.66 -7.66
N THR A 383 35.63 -4.60 -8.50
CA THR A 383 35.50 -3.57 -9.55
C THR A 383 34.19 -2.82 -9.42
N HIS A 384 34.30 -1.50 -9.32
CA HIS A 384 33.16 -0.59 -9.17
C HIS A 384 33.61 0.84 -9.47
N LEU A 385 32.65 1.78 -9.49
CA LEU A 385 32.89 3.19 -9.82
C LEU A 385 33.69 3.95 -8.75
N PHE A 386 33.62 3.53 -7.48
CA PHE A 386 34.12 4.27 -6.32
C PHE A 386 35.55 3.87 -5.88
N HIS A 387 36.13 4.66 -4.96
CA HIS A 387 37.41 4.35 -4.32
C HIS A 387 37.25 3.12 -3.40
N ASN A 388 38.34 2.39 -3.12
CA ASN A 388 38.40 1.19 -2.24
C ASN A 388 37.60 -0.05 -2.64
N LYS A 389 38.33 -1.15 -2.84
CA LYS A 389 37.84 -2.41 -3.41
C LYS A 389 37.11 -3.29 -2.38
N ARG A 390 36.18 -2.75 -1.61
CA ARG A 390 35.43 -3.56 -0.65
C ARG A 390 34.40 -4.44 -1.35
N TRP A 391 34.37 -5.71 -0.98
CA TRP A 391 33.33 -6.62 -1.37
C TRP A 391 32.05 -6.38 -0.56
N MET A 392 30.95 -6.19 -1.27
CA MET A 392 29.63 -5.94 -0.70
C MET A 392 28.54 -6.63 -1.49
N LEU A 393 27.39 -6.83 -0.85
CA LEU A 393 26.17 -7.19 -1.54
C LEU A 393 25.71 -6.05 -2.42
N THR A 394 25.19 -6.38 -3.59
CA THR A 394 24.44 -5.45 -4.42
C THR A 394 23.06 -6.02 -4.67
N LYS A 395 22.11 -5.17 -5.06
CA LYS A 395 20.78 -5.64 -5.44
C LYS A 395 20.87 -6.66 -6.59
N LEU A 396 21.74 -6.44 -7.57
CA LEU A 396 22.04 -7.41 -8.62
C LEU A 396 22.55 -8.75 -8.07
N THR A 397 23.50 -8.74 -7.13
CA THR A 397 24.04 -9.95 -6.51
C THR A 397 22.93 -10.77 -5.84
N LEU A 398 22.00 -10.10 -5.14
CA LEU A 398 20.87 -10.77 -4.48
C LEU A 398 19.86 -11.34 -5.50
N LEU A 399 19.54 -10.60 -6.57
CA LEU A 399 18.66 -11.09 -7.65
C LEU A 399 19.25 -12.32 -8.37
N ILE A 400 20.58 -12.37 -8.52
CA ILE A 400 21.29 -13.54 -9.05
C ILE A 400 21.26 -14.68 -8.04
N ALA A 401 21.44 -14.40 -6.74
CA ALA A 401 21.43 -15.41 -5.69
C ALA A 401 20.09 -16.17 -5.61
N GLU A 402 18.95 -15.57 -5.96
CA GLU A 402 17.67 -16.27 -6.08
C GLU A 402 17.74 -17.47 -7.01
N LYS A 403 18.60 -17.41 -8.04
CA LYS A 403 18.78 -18.54 -8.96
C LYS A 403 19.46 -19.73 -8.32
N ALA A 404 20.07 -19.59 -7.14
CA ALA A 404 20.50 -20.73 -6.34
C ALA A 404 19.33 -21.45 -5.62
N GLY A 405 18.12 -20.87 -5.60
CA GLY A 405 16.93 -21.39 -4.92
C GLY A 405 16.57 -20.61 -3.64
N TRP A 406 17.10 -19.40 -3.46
CA TRP A 406 16.77 -18.53 -2.33
C TRP A 406 15.55 -17.67 -2.64
N THR A 407 14.65 -17.49 -1.68
CA THR A 407 13.55 -16.53 -1.78
C THR A 407 13.98 -15.21 -1.14
N LEU A 408 14.00 -14.12 -1.91
CA LEU A 408 14.27 -12.80 -1.34
C LEU A 408 13.06 -12.27 -0.56
N ASN A 409 13.33 -11.58 0.54
CA ASN A 409 12.33 -10.80 1.25
C ASN A 409 12.00 -9.53 0.46
N ARG A 410 10.95 -9.60 -0.36
CA ARG A 410 10.50 -8.49 -1.23
C ARG A 410 9.84 -7.33 -0.48
N SER A 411 9.62 -7.44 0.84
CA SER A 411 9.11 -6.32 1.64
C SER A 411 10.20 -5.30 2.02
N LEU A 412 11.47 -5.63 1.83
CA LEU A 412 12.58 -4.74 2.18
C LEU A 412 12.73 -3.60 1.17
N THR A 413 13.13 -2.44 1.67
CA THR A 413 13.18 -1.21 0.87
C THR A 413 14.02 -1.28 -0.42
N PRO A 414 15.14 -2.03 -0.52
CA PRO A 414 15.82 -2.24 -1.80
C PRO A 414 14.96 -2.86 -2.90
N PHE A 415 13.92 -3.64 -2.54
CA PHE A 415 13.12 -4.42 -3.48
C PHE A 415 11.73 -3.85 -3.74
N LEU A 416 11.30 -2.86 -2.96
CA LEU A 416 10.02 -2.19 -3.19
C LEU A 416 10.08 -1.37 -4.48
N SER A 417 9.00 -1.44 -5.26
CA SER A 417 8.81 -0.57 -6.42
C SER A 417 8.31 0.81 -5.97
N PRO A 418 8.62 1.90 -6.70
CA PRO A 418 8.12 3.22 -6.35
C PRO A 418 6.58 3.23 -6.31
N ALA A 419 5.99 3.89 -5.32
CA ALA A 419 4.55 3.98 -5.14
C ALA A 419 4.13 5.27 -4.42
N ILE A 420 2.93 5.80 -4.74
CA ILE A 420 2.31 6.92 -4.00
C ILE A 420 1.21 6.35 -3.08
N LYS A 421 1.39 6.51 -1.76
CA LYS A 421 0.55 5.81 -0.75
C LYS A 421 -0.74 6.53 -0.36
N ASN A 422 -0.85 7.84 -0.55
CA ASN A 422 -2.02 8.60 -0.08
C ASN A 422 -3.32 8.13 -0.77
N THR A 423 -4.39 7.90 0.01
CA THR A 423 -5.79 7.74 -0.43
C THR A 423 -6.71 7.75 0.80
N PRO A 424 -7.78 8.56 0.88
CA PRO A 424 -8.11 9.75 0.06
C PRO A 424 -7.30 10.98 0.49
N VAL A 425 -7.43 12.12 -0.23
CA VAL A 425 -6.83 13.40 0.18
C VAL A 425 -7.83 14.27 0.95
N PRO A 426 -7.41 15.02 1.98
CA PRO A 426 -8.32 15.88 2.74
C PRO A 426 -8.93 16.98 1.86
N ASN A 427 -10.20 17.29 2.08
CA ASN A 427 -10.88 18.41 1.44
C ASN A 427 -10.30 19.77 1.88
N ALA A 428 -10.35 20.77 1.01
CA ALA A 428 -9.89 22.12 1.29
C ALA A 428 -11.06 23.11 1.47
N LYS A 429 -10.77 24.26 2.10
CA LYS A 429 -11.76 25.32 2.34
C LYS A 429 -11.38 26.59 1.56
N PRO A 430 -12.34 27.27 0.89
CA PRO A 430 -12.06 28.52 0.20
C PRO A 430 -11.46 29.57 1.15
N GLY A 431 -10.41 30.27 0.69
CA GLY A 431 -9.74 31.32 1.47
C GLY A 431 -8.85 30.84 2.62
N GLN A 432 -8.72 29.52 2.84
CA GLN A 432 -7.91 28.94 3.92
C GLN A 432 -6.60 28.35 3.40
N ASN A 433 -5.61 28.25 4.29
CA ASN A 433 -4.40 27.50 3.99
C ASN A 433 -4.72 26.01 3.91
N TYR A 434 -4.10 25.34 2.96
CA TYR A 434 -4.11 23.90 2.79
C TYR A 434 -2.69 23.39 2.82
N GLU A 435 -2.50 22.22 3.40
CA GLU A 435 -1.22 21.53 3.45
C GLU A 435 -1.45 20.02 3.42
N LEU A 436 -0.83 19.34 2.47
CA LEU A 436 -0.82 17.89 2.33
C LEU A 436 0.58 17.45 1.89
N LYS A 437 1.17 16.51 2.62
CA LYS A 437 2.40 15.83 2.22
C LYS A 437 2.06 14.51 1.55
N LEU A 438 2.48 14.34 0.29
CA LEU A 438 2.40 13.05 -0.38
C LEU A 438 3.48 12.10 0.16
N GLN A 439 3.11 10.84 0.37
CA GLN A 439 3.94 9.77 0.87
C GLN A 439 4.35 8.87 -0.30
N ALA A 440 5.66 8.75 -0.52
CA ALA A 440 6.25 7.81 -1.45
C ALA A 440 6.86 6.63 -0.69
N GLU A 441 6.91 5.47 -1.34
CA GLU A 441 7.60 4.27 -0.87
C GLU A 441 8.31 3.60 -2.05
N GLY A 442 9.45 2.95 -1.80
CA GLY A 442 10.16 2.11 -2.78
C GLY A 442 10.86 2.85 -3.91
N GLY A 443 11.52 2.11 -4.81
CA GLY A 443 12.40 2.68 -5.84
C GLY A 443 13.74 3.14 -5.26
N VAL A 444 14.42 4.04 -5.97
CA VAL A 444 15.60 4.74 -5.45
C VAL A 444 15.14 6.10 -4.91
N PRO A 445 15.05 6.28 -3.56
CA PRO A 445 14.57 7.52 -2.99
C PRO A 445 15.36 8.75 -3.45
N PHE A 446 14.68 9.88 -3.23
CA PHE A 446 14.73 11.20 -3.89
C PHE A 446 13.94 11.25 -5.17
N TYR A 447 12.71 11.67 -4.95
CA TYR A 447 11.70 11.68 -5.98
C TYR A 447 11.54 13.07 -6.58
N ASP A 448 11.14 13.07 -7.83
CA ASP A 448 10.60 14.23 -8.51
C ASP A 448 9.08 14.12 -8.61
N TRP A 449 8.41 15.08 -7.97
CA TRP A 449 6.96 15.16 -7.91
C TRP A 449 6.47 16.17 -8.94
N ASN A 450 5.53 15.79 -9.80
CA ASN A 450 4.93 16.70 -10.77
C ASN A 450 3.42 16.50 -10.88
N ILE A 451 2.71 17.53 -11.36
CA ILE A 451 1.34 17.37 -11.85
C ILE A 451 1.42 16.96 -13.32
N ALA A 452 1.07 15.71 -13.61
CA ALA A 452 1.08 15.17 -14.98
C ALA A 452 -0.25 15.41 -15.71
N GLY A 453 -1.34 15.65 -14.98
CA GLY A 453 -2.67 15.88 -15.54
C GLY A 453 -3.58 16.66 -14.59
N GLY A 454 -4.59 17.33 -15.15
CA GLY A 454 -5.53 18.15 -14.38
C GLY A 454 -4.89 19.41 -13.78
N THR A 455 -5.58 20.01 -12.81
CA THR A 455 -5.11 21.22 -12.11
C THR A 455 -5.42 21.17 -10.62
N LEU A 456 -4.49 21.68 -9.82
CA LEU A 456 -4.76 21.96 -8.41
C LEU A 456 -5.72 23.14 -8.28
N PRO A 457 -6.48 23.25 -7.17
CA PRO A 457 -7.20 24.47 -6.83
C PRO A 457 -6.31 25.70 -6.89
N GLU A 458 -6.86 26.81 -7.40
CA GLU A 458 -6.14 28.08 -7.46
C GLU A 458 -5.59 28.46 -6.09
N GLY A 459 -4.29 28.81 -6.05
CA GLY A 459 -3.57 29.15 -4.82
C GLY A 459 -2.85 27.98 -4.15
N LEU A 460 -2.99 26.75 -4.66
CA LEU A 460 -2.19 25.59 -4.26
C LEU A 460 -1.11 25.27 -5.30
N THR A 461 0.06 24.85 -4.81
CA THR A 461 1.17 24.38 -5.63
C THR A 461 1.73 23.07 -5.08
N LEU A 462 2.24 22.22 -5.96
CA LEU A 462 3.03 21.04 -5.59
C LEU A 462 4.51 21.41 -5.54
N ASP A 463 5.13 21.23 -4.39
CA ASP A 463 6.59 21.30 -4.24
C ASP A 463 7.23 20.04 -4.82
N ARG A 464 8.04 20.21 -5.87
CA ARG A 464 8.62 19.10 -6.64
C ARG A 464 9.62 18.26 -5.85
N PHE A 465 10.24 18.81 -4.81
CA PHE A 465 11.26 18.10 -4.04
C PHE A 465 10.63 17.30 -2.90
N THR A 466 9.66 17.91 -2.24
CA THR A 466 9.06 17.36 -1.03
C THR A 466 7.75 16.63 -1.31
N GLY A 467 7.11 16.80 -2.46
CA GLY A 467 5.76 16.25 -2.69
C GLY A 467 4.70 16.91 -1.81
N LYS A 468 4.98 18.12 -1.28
CA LYS A 468 4.04 18.88 -0.46
C LYS A 468 3.13 19.71 -1.36
N ILE A 469 1.82 19.46 -1.29
CA ILE A 469 0.79 20.33 -1.87
C ILE A 469 0.41 21.34 -0.80
N ALA A 470 0.71 22.61 -1.03
CA ALA A 470 0.42 23.65 -0.06
C ALA A 470 0.08 24.99 -0.70
N GLY A 471 -0.53 25.86 0.08
CA GLY A 471 -0.83 27.24 -0.29
C GLY A 471 -2.14 27.72 0.31
N LYS A 472 -2.54 28.94 -0.05
CA LYS A 472 -3.82 29.51 0.37
C LYS A 472 -4.82 29.35 -0.76
N VAL A 473 -5.83 28.52 -0.55
CA VAL A 473 -6.89 28.29 -1.53
C VAL A 473 -7.59 29.61 -1.85
N SER A 474 -7.76 29.91 -3.13
CA SER A 474 -8.50 31.08 -3.60
C SER A 474 -9.91 31.13 -3.01
N GLY A 475 -10.40 32.32 -2.66
CA GLY A 475 -11.74 32.50 -2.09
C GLY A 475 -12.87 32.12 -3.06
N GLY A 476 -12.59 32.13 -4.37
CA GLY A 476 -13.53 31.73 -5.42
C GLY A 476 -13.49 30.24 -5.76
N ALA A 477 -12.45 29.51 -5.34
CA ALA A 477 -12.31 28.08 -5.64
C ALA A 477 -13.41 27.27 -4.94
N LYS A 478 -14.16 26.47 -5.71
CA LYS A 478 -15.24 25.60 -5.23
C LYS A 478 -15.37 24.38 -6.15
N GLY A 479 -15.89 23.28 -5.63
CA GLY A 479 -16.16 22.07 -6.41
C GLY A 479 -15.05 21.03 -6.30
N SER A 480 -15.05 20.08 -7.24
CA SER A 480 -14.14 18.93 -7.25
C SER A 480 -13.00 19.15 -8.24
N TYR A 481 -11.75 19.04 -7.77
CA TYR A 481 -10.55 19.20 -8.59
C TYR A 481 -9.87 17.84 -8.75
N ARG A 482 -9.89 17.30 -9.97
CA ARG A 482 -9.14 16.09 -10.34
C ARG A 482 -7.77 16.46 -10.88
N PHE A 483 -6.74 15.83 -10.35
CA PHE A 483 -5.37 16.00 -10.80
C PHE A 483 -4.57 14.71 -10.66
N THR A 484 -3.67 14.48 -11.59
CA THR A 484 -2.78 13.31 -11.60
C THR A 484 -1.41 13.75 -11.13
N VAL A 485 -0.94 13.17 -10.03
CA VAL A 485 0.44 13.35 -9.57
C VAL A 485 1.31 12.27 -10.19
N GLN A 486 2.45 12.67 -10.72
CA GLN A 486 3.53 11.78 -11.13
C GLN A 486 4.65 11.82 -10.09
N LEU A 487 5.13 10.64 -9.71
CA LEU A 487 6.30 10.39 -8.90
C LEU A 487 7.36 9.73 -9.77
N ARG A 488 8.55 10.33 -9.86
CA ARG A 488 9.71 9.71 -10.51
C ARG A 488 10.82 9.52 -9.49
N ASP A 489 11.31 8.29 -9.33
CA ASP A 489 12.46 7.97 -8.49
C ASP A 489 13.79 8.19 -9.25
N TYR A 490 14.91 8.09 -8.54
CA TYR A 490 16.23 8.43 -9.09
C TYR A 490 16.77 7.39 -10.09
N ASP A 491 16.11 6.24 -10.18
CA ASP A 491 16.42 5.22 -11.17
C ASP A 491 16.07 5.69 -12.59
N GLU A 492 17.09 5.95 -13.43
CA GLU A 492 16.92 6.40 -14.82
C GLU A 492 16.19 5.39 -15.72
N LYS A 493 16.16 4.09 -15.38
CA LYS A 493 15.43 3.06 -16.14
C LYS A 493 14.02 2.77 -15.61
N SER A 494 13.73 3.16 -14.37
CA SER A 494 12.39 3.02 -13.78
C SER A 494 11.35 3.82 -14.55
N ALA A 495 10.09 3.39 -14.55
CA ALA A 495 8.99 4.16 -15.12
C ALA A 495 8.40 5.10 -14.06
N PRO A 496 8.01 6.34 -14.39
CA PRO A 496 7.29 7.19 -13.44
C PRO A 496 5.97 6.55 -13.02
N VAL A 497 5.63 6.68 -11.74
CA VAL A 497 4.36 6.23 -11.17
C VAL A 497 3.38 7.38 -11.20
N GLN A 498 2.14 7.13 -11.62
CA GLN A 498 1.09 8.14 -11.63
C GLN A 498 -0.07 7.72 -10.73
N LYS A 499 -0.64 8.69 -10.00
CA LYS A 499 -1.84 8.49 -9.19
C LYS A 499 -2.78 9.68 -9.34
N GLU A 500 -4.03 9.41 -9.67
CA GLU A 500 -5.08 10.42 -9.71
C GLU A 500 -5.59 10.72 -8.29
N PHE A 501 -5.81 12.00 -8.01
CA PHE A 501 -6.40 12.50 -6.79
C PHE A 501 -7.60 13.38 -7.11
N THR A 502 -8.56 13.37 -6.19
CA THR A 502 -9.70 14.30 -6.20
C THR A 502 -9.65 15.13 -4.91
N LEU A 503 -9.47 16.45 -5.03
CA LEU A 503 -9.53 17.39 -3.91
C LEU A 503 -10.78 18.25 -4.03
N ASN A 504 -11.69 18.13 -3.05
CA ASN A 504 -12.89 18.94 -3.04
C ASN A 504 -12.67 20.24 -2.25
N VAL A 505 -13.03 21.37 -2.85
CA VAL A 505 -12.95 22.70 -2.23
C VAL A 505 -14.34 23.18 -1.88
N GLY A 506 -14.56 23.49 -0.60
CA GLY A 506 -15.83 24.04 -0.13
C GLY A 506 -16.99 23.05 -0.15
N GLN A 507 -16.71 21.73 -0.18
CA GLN A 507 -17.74 20.67 -0.11
C GLN A 507 -17.90 20.05 1.29
N GLY A 508 -17.36 20.68 2.34
CA GLY A 508 -17.55 20.22 3.72
C GLY A 508 -18.95 20.53 4.26
N GLU A 509 -19.98 19.83 3.76
CA GLU A 509 -21.38 20.14 4.04
C GLU A 509 -22.32 18.93 4.21
N LEU A 510 -21.89 17.69 3.92
CA LEU A 510 -22.72 16.49 4.19
C LEU A 510 -22.64 16.15 5.70
N ALA A 511 -23.74 16.36 6.41
CA ALA A 511 -23.86 16.20 7.85
C ALA A 511 -24.32 14.80 8.27
N GLY A 512 -24.90 14.03 7.34
CA GLY A 512 -25.28 12.63 7.52
C GLY A 512 -25.60 11.99 6.18
N ASP A 513 -25.18 10.75 6.01
CA ASP A 513 -25.46 9.92 4.82
C ASP A 513 -25.85 8.50 5.25
N TYR A 514 -27.10 8.09 5.00
CA TYR A 514 -27.64 6.81 5.43
C TYR A 514 -28.14 6.01 4.24
N LEU A 515 -27.42 4.93 3.92
CA LEU A 515 -27.63 4.11 2.72
C LEU A 515 -28.48 2.87 2.99
N PHE A 516 -28.51 2.34 4.22
CA PHE A 516 -29.27 1.14 4.61
C PHE A 516 -28.94 -0.15 3.83
N ASP A 517 -27.78 -0.20 3.17
CA ASP A 517 -27.33 -1.33 2.37
C ASP A 517 -26.86 -2.52 3.21
N GLU A 518 -26.31 -2.32 4.41
CA GLU A 518 -25.84 -3.42 5.24
C GLU A 518 -26.99 -4.21 5.90
N LYS A 519 -26.81 -5.53 6.01
CA LYS A 519 -27.67 -6.42 6.80
C LYS A 519 -27.63 -6.13 8.30
N GLN A 520 -26.60 -5.43 8.81
CA GLN A 520 -26.41 -5.13 10.23
C GLN A 520 -27.45 -4.16 10.83
N ALA A 521 -28.20 -3.42 10.01
CA ALA A 521 -29.25 -2.53 10.48
C ALA A 521 -30.47 -3.29 11.07
N GLU A 522 -30.66 -4.56 10.73
CA GLU A 522 -31.81 -5.37 11.15
C GLU A 522 -31.76 -5.76 12.64
N ASP A 523 -30.57 -5.94 13.22
CA ASP A 523 -30.39 -6.50 14.58
C ASP A 523 -29.87 -5.49 15.62
N SER A 524 -29.25 -4.38 15.20
CA SER A 524 -28.53 -3.46 16.10
C SER A 524 -29.35 -2.26 16.59
N GLY A 525 -30.45 -1.92 15.90
CA GLY A 525 -31.20 -0.69 16.16
C GLY A 525 -30.41 0.59 15.82
N ILE A 526 -29.44 0.51 14.90
CA ILE A 526 -28.57 1.63 14.47
C ILE A 526 -28.55 1.70 12.93
N ALA A 527 -28.59 2.92 12.40
CA ALA A 527 -28.30 3.24 11.00
C ALA A 527 -26.93 3.92 10.92
N LEU A 528 -26.02 3.37 10.11
CA LEU A 528 -24.65 3.86 9.97
C LEU A 528 -24.57 5.14 9.14
N ASP A 529 -23.71 6.06 9.55
CA ASP A 529 -23.43 7.30 8.84
C ASP A 529 -22.20 7.19 7.94
N TYR A 530 -22.42 7.27 6.63
CA TYR A 530 -21.41 7.21 5.57
C TYR A 530 -20.82 8.57 5.19
N SER A 531 -21.25 9.66 5.82
CA SER A 531 -20.74 11.00 5.52
C SER A 531 -19.31 11.24 5.99
N GLY A 532 -18.74 10.32 6.78
CA GLY A 532 -17.46 10.47 7.45
C GLY A 532 -17.53 11.33 8.72
N ALA A 533 -18.72 11.74 9.17
CA ALA A 533 -18.93 12.53 10.38
C ALA A 533 -19.26 11.67 11.64
N SER A 534 -19.36 10.35 11.46
CA SER A 534 -19.64 9.33 12.47
C SER A 534 -20.92 9.61 13.26
N HIS A 535 -21.94 10.15 12.61
CA HIS A 535 -23.24 10.48 13.20
C HIS A 535 -24.25 9.34 13.08
N ASP A 536 -23.89 8.12 13.47
CA ASP A 536 -24.82 6.98 13.43
C ASP A 536 -26.13 7.29 14.18
N ALA A 537 -27.26 6.90 13.58
CA ALA A 537 -28.60 7.22 14.07
C ALA A 537 -29.28 6.01 14.73
N ALA A 538 -30.11 6.26 15.74
CA ALA A 538 -30.86 5.19 16.40
C ALA A 538 -32.14 4.87 15.62
N VAL A 539 -32.42 3.60 15.39
CA VAL A 539 -33.57 3.09 14.66
C VAL A 539 -34.48 2.31 15.61
N TYR A 540 -35.79 2.54 15.52
CA TYR A 540 -36.79 1.95 16.40
C TYR A 540 -37.86 1.26 15.58
N HIS A 541 -38.10 -0.03 15.86
CA HIS A 541 -39.18 -0.84 15.29
C HIS A 541 -39.27 -0.84 13.75
N ALA A 542 -38.19 -0.48 13.05
CA ALA A 542 -38.10 -0.52 11.60
C ALA A 542 -37.64 -1.90 11.13
N SER A 543 -37.87 -2.22 9.86
CA SER A 543 -37.35 -3.41 9.20
C SER A 543 -36.51 -2.99 8.00
N ARG A 544 -35.65 -3.87 7.48
CA ARG A 544 -35.05 -3.66 6.16
C ARG A 544 -36.10 -3.97 5.09
N THR A 545 -36.06 -3.22 3.99
CA THR A 545 -36.79 -3.52 2.76
C THR A 545 -35.82 -3.49 1.59
N ASP A 546 -36.28 -3.82 0.40
CA ASP A 546 -35.57 -3.43 -0.81
C ASP A 546 -35.55 -1.89 -0.87
N GLY A 547 -34.37 -1.32 -1.10
CA GLY A 547 -34.17 0.11 -1.23
C GLY A 547 -34.53 0.62 -2.62
N ALA A 548 -34.36 1.92 -2.84
CA ALA A 548 -34.16 2.44 -4.18
C ALA A 548 -32.83 1.88 -4.71
N ARG A 549 -31.81 1.82 -3.85
CA ARG A 549 -30.52 1.14 -4.03
C ARG A 549 -30.37 0.13 -2.90
N GLY A 550 -29.87 -1.07 -3.22
CA GLY A 550 -29.62 -2.13 -2.25
C GLY A 550 -30.72 -2.29 -1.18
N GLY A 551 -30.40 -1.92 0.06
CA GLY A 551 -31.33 -2.02 1.20
C GLY A 551 -32.02 -0.69 1.53
N GLY A 552 -33.22 -0.75 2.10
CA GLY A 552 -33.97 0.43 2.51
C GLY A 552 -34.48 0.34 3.95
N LEU A 553 -34.80 1.51 4.53
CA LEU A 553 -35.44 1.63 5.83
C LEU A 553 -36.96 1.47 5.72
N GLY A 554 -37.47 0.30 6.11
CA GLY A 554 -38.89 -0.03 6.19
C GLY A 554 -39.55 0.46 7.47
N LEU A 555 -40.63 1.23 7.32
CA LEU A 555 -41.38 1.84 8.41
C LEU A 555 -42.84 1.39 8.37
N ASN A 556 -43.37 0.94 9.52
CA ASN A 556 -44.64 0.23 9.61
C ASN A 556 -45.89 1.14 9.71
N GLY A 557 -45.72 2.47 9.73
CA GLY A 557 -46.85 3.41 9.86
C GLY A 557 -47.48 3.54 11.24
N LEU A 558 -46.92 2.87 12.27
CA LEU A 558 -47.50 2.82 13.62
C LEU A 558 -46.51 3.21 14.71
N SER A 559 -45.29 2.67 14.65
CA SER A 559 -44.29 2.82 15.70
C SER A 559 -42.86 2.94 15.19
N SER A 560 -42.59 2.66 13.91
CA SER A 560 -41.24 2.69 13.34
C SER A 560 -40.76 4.12 13.11
N TYR A 561 -39.50 4.42 13.49
CA TYR A 561 -38.85 5.69 13.17
C TYR A 561 -37.33 5.62 13.35
N MET A 562 -36.62 6.63 12.82
CA MET A 562 -35.20 6.87 13.09
C MET A 562 -35.01 8.21 13.81
N LYS A 563 -34.12 8.24 14.81
CA LYS A 563 -33.74 9.45 15.56
C LYS A 563 -32.29 9.83 15.21
N LEU A 564 -32.12 11.02 14.65
CA LEU A 564 -30.81 11.57 14.32
C LEU A 564 -30.08 12.05 15.59
N PRO A 565 -28.74 11.98 15.64
CA PRO A 565 -27.96 12.45 16.79
C PRO A 565 -28.18 13.93 17.14
N ASP A 566 -28.18 14.25 18.43
CA ASP A 566 -28.39 15.63 18.90
C ASP A 566 -27.32 16.60 18.34
N ARG A 567 -26.07 16.13 18.22
CA ARG A 567 -24.93 16.92 17.70
C ARG A 567 -25.00 17.21 16.20
N MET A 568 -25.78 16.45 15.45
CA MET A 568 -25.92 16.62 14.00
C MET A 568 -26.53 17.99 13.67
N LEU A 569 -26.00 18.65 12.63
CA LEU A 569 -26.41 19.97 12.12
C LEU A 569 -26.22 21.15 13.10
N LYS A 570 -25.51 20.94 14.22
CA LYS A 570 -25.21 22.01 15.17
C LYS A 570 -24.34 23.09 14.52
N GLY A 571 -24.77 24.34 14.61
CA GLY A 571 -24.12 25.50 14.00
C GLY A 571 -24.53 25.80 12.55
N ALA A 572 -25.27 24.90 11.89
CA ALA A 572 -25.77 25.12 10.55
C ALA A 572 -26.72 26.34 10.50
N GLN A 573 -26.56 27.16 9.47
CA GLN A 573 -27.47 28.29 9.18
C GLN A 573 -28.46 27.92 8.07
N ASP A 574 -28.01 27.08 7.14
CA ASP A 574 -28.74 26.61 5.98
C ASP A 574 -28.85 25.07 6.05
N PHE A 575 -29.73 24.49 5.24
CA PHE A 575 -30.10 23.08 5.35
C PHE A 575 -30.54 22.48 4.01
N THR A 576 -30.17 21.22 3.79
CA THR A 576 -30.80 20.37 2.78
C THR A 576 -31.13 19.01 3.36
N PHE A 577 -32.31 18.50 3.03
CA PHE A 577 -32.69 17.09 3.18
C PHE A 577 -32.94 16.50 1.80
N SER A 578 -32.47 15.28 1.56
CA SER A 578 -32.74 14.48 0.38
C SER A 578 -33.00 13.03 0.79
N ALA A 579 -33.97 12.38 0.17
CA ALA A 579 -34.19 10.94 0.30
C ALA A 579 -34.94 10.39 -0.90
N TRP A 580 -34.72 9.11 -1.20
CA TRP A 580 -35.68 8.31 -1.96
C TRP A 580 -36.81 7.87 -1.03
N VAL A 581 -38.05 7.94 -1.51
CA VAL A 581 -39.27 7.68 -0.75
C VAL A 581 -40.21 6.77 -1.54
N ASN A 582 -40.66 5.68 -0.91
CA ASN A 582 -41.71 4.80 -1.43
C ASN A 582 -42.80 4.61 -0.37
N VAL A 583 -44.04 4.97 -0.70
CA VAL A 583 -45.18 4.90 0.24
C VAL A 583 -45.99 3.64 0.01
N ALA A 584 -46.18 2.84 1.06
CA ALA A 584 -46.94 1.59 1.01
C ALA A 584 -48.45 1.83 1.00
N GLY A 585 -49.09 1.71 -0.18
CA GLY A 585 -50.54 1.84 -0.36
C GLY A 585 -51.12 3.21 0.06
N SER A 586 -52.42 3.44 -0.20
CA SER A 586 -53.12 4.58 0.41
C SER A 586 -53.06 4.41 1.93
N PRO A 587 -52.61 5.41 2.72
CA PRO A 587 -52.29 5.23 4.13
C PRO A 587 -53.46 4.64 4.90
N ALA A 588 -53.25 3.47 5.51
CA ALA A 588 -54.24 2.82 6.34
C ALA A 588 -54.54 3.71 7.56
N ALA A 589 -55.83 3.95 7.81
CA ALA A 589 -56.31 4.64 9.01
C ALA A 589 -55.74 3.95 10.27
N SER A 590 -55.02 4.70 11.10
CA SER A 590 -54.63 4.18 12.42
C SER A 590 -55.89 4.09 13.30
N SER A 591 -56.01 2.98 14.02
CA SER A 591 -57.12 2.69 14.93
C SER A 591 -56.99 3.40 16.29
N SER A 592 -56.53 4.66 16.31
CA SER A 592 -56.60 5.50 17.51
C SER A 592 -57.79 6.44 17.37
N GLY A 593 -58.84 6.21 18.16
CA GLY A 593 -60.15 6.86 18.06
C GLY A 593 -60.17 8.38 18.28
N ASN A 594 -59.58 9.14 17.36
CA ASN A 594 -59.72 10.58 17.22
C ASN A 594 -60.45 10.87 15.90
N SER A 595 -61.59 11.56 15.97
CA SER A 595 -62.57 11.65 14.87
C SER A 595 -62.19 12.60 13.72
N ASP A 596 -60.89 12.80 13.44
CA ASP A 596 -60.37 13.58 12.29
C ASP A 596 -59.61 12.69 11.27
N ILE A 597 -60.08 11.45 11.07
CA ILE A 597 -59.41 10.36 10.33
C ILE A 597 -59.54 10.47 8.78
N ASN A 598 -59.62 11.67 8.21
CA ASN A 598 -59.65 11.84 6.73
C ASN A 598 -58.47 12.60 6.12
N ALA A 599 -57.40 12.91 6.84
CA ALA A 599 -56.28 13.67 6.25
C ALA A 599 -54.94 12.94 6.37
N ALA A 600 -54.39 12.55 5.23
CA ALA A 600 -53.02 12.08 5.17
C ALA A 600 -52.05 13.20 5.56
N ASN A 601 -51.11 12.87 6.43
CA ASN A 601 -50.08 13.75 6.98
C ASN A 601 -48.90 12.91 7.50
N VAL A 602 -48.49 11.90 6.72
CA VAL A 602 -47.43 10.95 7.11
C VAL A 602 -46.06 11.64 7.03
N ARG A 603 -45.16 11.40 7.99
CA ARG A 603 -43.93 12.18 8.17
C ARG A 603 -42.70 11.51 7.56
N ILE A 604 -42.13 12.11 6.51
CA ILE A 604 -40.80 11.71 6.02
C ILE A 604 -39.74 12.17 7.03
N PHE A 605 -39.75 13.46 7.40
CA PHE A 605 -38.98 13.98 8.53
C PHE A 605 -39.76 15.03 9.33
N ASP A 606 -39.44 15.19 10.61
CA ASP A 606 -39.96 16.22 11.50
C ASP A 606 -38.87 16.68 12.49
N PHE A 607 -38.45 17.94 12.37
CA PHE A 607 -37.52 18.59 13.29
C PHE A 607 -38.32 19.55 14.18
N GLY A 608 -38.49 19.19 15.45
CA GLY A 608 -39.31 19.90 16.43
C GLY A 608 -40.19 18.98 17.26
N SER A 609 -40.98 19.55 18.18
CA SER A 609 -41.84 18.78 19.11
C SER A 609 -43.29 19.25 19.17
N ARG A 610 -43.68 20.29 18.42
CA ARG A 610 -45.04 20.85 18.42
C ARG A 610 -45.44 21.39 17.04
N PRO A 611 -46.72 21.25 16.63
CA PRO A 611 -47.25 21.85 15.40
C PRO A 611 -47.05 23.37 15.37
N GLY A 612 -46.72 23.92 14.18
CA GLY A 612 -46.47 25.36 14.02
C GLY A 612 -45.09 25.84 14.50
N LYS A 613 -44.30 24.95 15.12
CA LYS A 613 -42.93 25.19 15.59
C LYS A 613 -41.96 24.11 15.12
N SER A 614 -42.33 23.28 14.17
CA SER A 614 -41.47 22.29 13.53
C SER A 614 -41.18 22.64 12.07
N MET A 615 -40.12 22.04 11.54
CA MET A 615 -39.88 21.91 10.11
C MET A 615 -40.13 20.46 9.74
N ALA A 616 -41.12 20.20 8.90
CA ALA A 616 -41.57 18.84 8.59
C ALA A 616 -41.87 18.67 7.11
N LEU A 617 -41.40 17.56 6.55
CA LEU A 617 -41.78 17.09 5.22
C LEU A 617 -42.79 15.95 5.38
N SER A 618 -43.96 16.11 4.78
CA SER A 618 -45.05 15.14 4.86
C SER A 618 -45.69 14.83 3.53
N ILE A 619 -46.37 13.69 3.48
CA ILE A 619 -47.23 13.30 2.36
C ILE A 619 -48.68 13.36 2.84
N GLU A 620 -49.46 14.14 2.10
CA GLU A 620 -50.88 14.33 2.32
C GLU A 620 -51.76 13.48 1.41
N ALA A 621 -53.07 13.56 1.63
CA ALA A 621 -54.05 12.77 0.89
C ALA A 621 -53.90 13.03 -0.62
N GLY A 622 -54.01 11.97 -1.42
CA GLY A 622 -53.83 12.05 -2.87
C GLY A 622 -52.38 12.25 -3.33
N GLY A 623 -51.38 11.92 -2.49
CA GLY A 623 -49.97 11.95 -2.91
C GLY A 623 -49.37 13.35 -2.98
N THR A 624 -49.90 14.29 -2.17
CA THR A 624 -49.40 15.67 -2.12
C THR A 624 -48.21 15.76 -1.17
N LEU A 625 -47.03 16.10 -1.68
CA LEU A 625 -45.86 16.36 -0.86
C LEU A 625 -45.96 17.78 -0.29
N ARG A 626 -45.77 17.94 1.02
CA ARG A 626 -45.85 19.22 1.73
C ARG A 626 -44.64 19.45 2.63
N LEU A 627 -44.04 20.63 2.52
CA LEU A 627 -43.13 21.18 3.53
C LEU A 627 -43.89 22.16 4.42
N THR A 628 -43.85 21.93 5.73
CA THR A 628 -44.28 22.86 6.77
C THR A 628 -43.04 23.42 7.47
N ALA A 629 -42.94 24.74 7.63
CA ALA A 629 -41.83 25.40 8.32
C ALA A 629 -42.29 26.62 9.13
N PRO A 630 -41.55 27.07 10.17
CA PRO A 630 -41.92 28.26 10.93
C PRO A 630 -41.89 29.53 10.05
N GLY A 631 -42.99 30.28 10.03
CA GLY A 631 -43.11 31.56 9.33
C GLY A 631 -42.60 32.75 10.15
N PRO A 632 -42.69 33.98 9.61
CA PRO A 632 -42.20 35.18 10.29
C PRO A 632 -42.91 35.36 11.64
N GLN A 633 -42.29 36.12 12.55
CA GLN A 633 -42.79 36.26 13.92
C GLN A 633 -44.28 36.71 13.94
N GLY A 634 -45.13 35.94 14.62
CA GLY A 634 -46.56 36.23 14.75
C GLY A 634 -47.48 35.64 13.65
N THR A 635 -46.94 34.96 12.64
CA THR A 635 -47.72 34.48 11.47
C THR A 635 -48.07 32.99 11.49
N GLY A 636 -47.47 32.19 12.37
CA GLY A 636 -47.67 30.73 12.41
C GLY A 636 -46.68 29.97 11.50
N ALA A 637 -47.10 28.82 10.97
CA ALA A 637 -46.28 28.05 10.03
C ALA A 637 -46.62 28.39 8.56
N VAL A 638 -45.59 28.36 7.71
CA VAL A 638 -45.67 28.43 6.26
C VAL A 638 -45.74 27.02 5.70
N ASN A 639 -46.64 26.81 4.74
CA ASN A 639 -46.79 25.54 4.04
C ASN A 639 -46.59 25.75 2.54
N ILE A 640 -45.74 24.93 1.93
CA ILE A 640 -45.61 24.81 0.47
C ILE A 640 -45.85 23.36 0.08
N SER A 641 -46.54 23.11 -1.03
CA SER A 641 -46.92 21.74 -1.42
C SER A 641 -47.15 21.60 -2.91
N GLY A 642 -47.05 20.37 -3.41
CA GLY A 642 -47.46 19.98 -4.76
C GLY A 642 -47.79 18.49 -4.83
N SER A 643 -48.60 18.10 -5.81
CA SER A 643 -48.95 16.70 -6.07
C SER A 643 -47.88 16.00 -6.90
N GLY A 644 -47.71 14.69 -6.73
CA GLY A 644 -46.89 13.89 -7.64
C GLY A 644 -46.34 12.60 -7.06
N VAL A 645 -46.46 12.38 -5.75
CA VAL A 645 -46.01 11.14 -5.12
C VAL A 645 -47.04 10.04 -5.38
N THR A 646 -46.61 8.99 -6.08
CA THR A 646 -47.42 7.81 -6.37
C THR A 646 -47.08 6.66 -5.42
N SER A 647 -48.10 5.93 -4.97
CA SER A 647 -47.91 4.82 -4.03
C SER A 647 -47.25 3.62 -4.70
N GLY A 648 -46.36 2.94 -3.97
CA GLY A 648 -45.63 1.77 -4.46
C GLY A 648 -44.53 2.08 -5.47
N GLN A 649 -44.20 3.36 -5.70
CA GLN A 649 -43.11 3.80 -6.57
C GLN A 649 -42.09 4.61 -5.77
N TRP A 650 -40.82 4.48 -6.13
CA TRP A 650 -39.75 5.32 -5.60
C TRP A 650 -39.78 6.70 -6.26
N HIS A 651 -39.85 7.73 -5.42
CA HIS A 651 -39.70 9.14 -5.80
C HIS A 651 -38.54 9.77 -5.02
N HIS A 652 -37.81 10.69 -5.65
CA HIS A 652 -36.78 11.47 -4.96
C HIS A 652 -37.40 12.73 -4.38
N ALA A 653 -37.42 12.89 -3.06
CA ALA A 653 -37.96 14.05 -2.37
C ALA A 653 -36.84 14.84 -1.69
N ALA A 654 -36.80 16.16 -1.91
CA ALA A 654 -35.78 17.01 -1.30
C ALA A 654 -36.32 18.38 -0.87
N VAL A 655 -35.67 18.97 0.13
CA VAL A 655 -35.96 20.31 0.65
C VAL A 655 -34.67 21.07 0.82
N THR A 656 -34.58 22.29 0.29
CA THR A 656 -33.48 23.22 0.59
C THR A 656 -33.99 24.44 1.34
N VAL A 657 -33.22 24.90 2.34
CA VAL A 657 -33.51 26.12 3.10
C VAL A 657 -32.25 26.96 3.19
N SER A 658 -32.30 28.19 2.67
CA SER A 658 -31.24 29.20 2.82
C SER A 658 -31.84 30.56 3.15
N GLY A 659 -31.39 31.15 4.26
CA GLY A 659 -32.00 32.37 4.78
C GLY A 659 -33.51 32.19 4.98
N SER A 660 -34.32 33.08 4.39
CA SER A 660 -35.79 33.00 4.45
C SER A 660 -36.43 32.17 3.34
N THR A 661 -35.63 31.59 2.45
CA THR A 661 -36.13 30.84 1.29
C THR A 661 -36.13 29.35 1.58
N ALA A 662 -37.26 28.70 1.33
CA ALA A 662 -37.39 27.25 1.33
C ALA A 662 -37.93 26.78 -0.03
N ILE A 663 -37.34 25.72 -0.56
CA ILE A 663 -37.71 25.12 -1.84
C ILE A 663 -37.97 23.63 -1.63
N LEU A 664 -39.10 23.15 -2.13
CA LEU A 664 -39.50 21.75 -2.14
C LEU A 664 -39.27 21.19 -3.54
N TYR A 665 -38.65 20.02 -3.64
CA TYR A 665 -38.36 19.34 -4.89
C TYR A 665 -38.97 17.93 -4.90
N LEU A 666 -39.38 17.50 -6.08
CA LEU A 666 -39.82 16.13 -6.37
C LEU A 666 -39.17 15.67 -7.68
N ASP A 667 -38.56 14.50 -7.66
CA ASP A 667 -37.87 13.89 -8.80
C ASP A 667 -36.87 14.84 -9.49
N GLY A 668 -36.18 15.66 -8.68
CA GLY A 668 -35.14 16.58 -9.11
C GLY A 668 -35.65 17.95 -9.59
N ALA A 669 -36.96 18.11 -9.78
CA ALA A 669 -37.57 19.36 -10.22
C ALA A 669 -38.10 20.18 -9.03
N GLU A 670 -38.01 21.51 -9.12
CA GLU A 670 -38.64 22.41 -8.14
C GLU A 670 -40.17 22.24 -8.19
N LEU A 671 -40.75 21.79 -7.08
CA LEU A 671 -42.18 21.54 -6.92
C LEU A 671 -42.90 22.76 -6.35
N ALA A 672 -42.30 23.42 -5.36
CA ALA A 672 -42.84 24.64 -4.75
C ALA A 672 -41.75 25.44 -4.03
N LYS A 673 -41.98 26.74 -3.82
CA LYS A 673 -41.04 27.65 -3.18
C LYS A 673 -41.73 28.73 -2.34
N THR A 674 -41.08 29.17 -1.27
CA THR A 674 -41.47 30.33 -0.47
C THR A 674 -40.23 31.12 -0.03
N SER A 675 -40.40 32.41 0.25
CA SER A 675 -39.36 33.29 0.81
C SER A 675 -39.72 33.83 2.20
N ASP A 676 -40.69 33.18 2.87
CA ASP A 676 -41.25 33.62 4.15
C ASP A 676 -40.89 32.69 5.33
N VAL A 677 -39.91 31.79 5.23
CA VAL A 677 -39.51 31.00 6.41
C VAL A 677 -38.69 31.86 7.39
N ASN A 678 -38.84 31.62 8.69
CA ASN A 678 -38.11 32.34 9.73
C ASN A 678 -36.72 31.72 9.96
N PRO A 679 -35.62 32.37 9.54
CA PRO A 679 -34.29 31.75 9.58
C PRO A 679 -33.82 31.45 11.01
N GLY A 680 -34.17 32.32 11.97
CA GLY A 680 -33.81 32.14 13.37
C GLY A 680 -34.48 30.91 14.00
N SER A 681 -35.73 30.64 13.63
CA SER A 681 -36.47 29.46 14.08
C SER A 681 -35.93 28.19 13.42
N ILE A 682 -35.63 28.23 12.11
CA ILE A 682 -34.97 27.11 11.41
C ILE A 682 -33.65 26.76 12.10
N ARG A 683 -32.79 27.75 12.35
CA ARG A 683 -31.53 27.54 13.07
C ARG A 683 -31.75 26.92 14.46
N SER A 684 -32.78 27.36 15.19
CA SER A 684 -33.10 26.76 16.50
C SER A 684 -33.48 25.28 16.38
N LEU A 685 -34.15 24.87 15.30
CA LEU A 685 -34.53 23.49 15.05
C LEU A 685 -33.34 22.62 14.65
N LEU A 686 -32.45 23.13 13.77
CA LEU A 686 -31.22 22.41 13.38
C LEU A 686 -30.29 22.16 14.58
N ASN A 687 -30.25 23.09 15.53
CA ASN A 687 -29.48 22.95 16.78
C ASN A 687 -30.22 22.14 17.88
N GLY A 688 -31.48 21.78 17.68
CA GLY A 688 -32.31 21.08 18.66
C GLY A 688 -32.10 19.56 18.67
N ALA A 689 -32.48 18.91 19.76
CA ALA A 689 -32.37 17.45 19.95
C ALA A 689 -33.51 16.64 19.29
N ASN A 690 -34.61 17.27 18.90
CA ASN A 690 -35.77 16.59 18.33
C ASN A 690 -35.69 16.57 16.80
N LYS A 691 -34.96 15.58 16.27
CA LYS A 691 -34.78 15.36 14.83
C LYS A 691 -35.16 13.92 14.49
N TYR A 692 -36.32 13.76 13.86
CA TYR A 692 -36.88 12.44 13.56
C TYR A 692 -37.09 12.25 12.07
N ILE A 693 -36.83 11.03 11.61
CA ILE A 693 -37.23 10.50 10.31
C ILE A 693 -38.33 9.46 10.54
N GLY A 694 -39.40 9.51 9.76
CA GLY A 694 -40.49 8.53 9.82
C GLY A 694 -41.58 8.77 10.88
N LYS A 695 -41.47 9.83 11.71
CA LYS A 695 -42.52 10.20 12.67
C LYS A 695 -42.63 11.70 12.95
N SER A 696 -43.76 12.11 13.52
CA SER A 696 -43.93 13.45 14.08
C SER A 696 -43.30 13.57 15.46
N GLY A 697 -42.88 14.79 15.82
CA GLY A 697 -42.42 15.10 17.18
C GLY A 697 -43.49 14.93 18.26
N THR A 698 -44.77 14.84 17.88
CA THR A 698 -45.92 14.61 18.78
C THR A 698 -46.28 13.12 18.95
N ASN A 699 -45.63 12.21 18.20
CA ASN A 699 -45.97 10.78 18.09
C ASN A 699 -47.41 10.51 17.60
N GLU A 700 -47.99 11.43 16.84
CA GLU A 700 -49.35 11.31 16.29
C GLU A 700 -49.36 10.80 14.84
N HIS A 701 -48.24 10.94 14.12
CA HIS A 701 -48.13 10.57 12.72
C HIS A 701 -46.84 9.78 12.46
N TYR A 702 -46.97 8.68 11.73
CA TYR A 702 -45.87 7.78 11.37
C TYR A 702 -45.90 7.50 9.86
N PHE A 703 -44.73 7.26 9.29
CA PHE A 703 -44.58 6.91 7.88
C PHE A 703 -44.76 5.41 7.67
N ALA A 704 -45.55 5.06 6.65
CA ALA A 704 -45.78 3.69 6.21
C ALA A 704 -45.17 3.52 4.81
N GLY A 705 -44.09 2.74 4.70
CA GLY A 705 -43.35 2.56 3.46
C GLY A 705 -41.86 2.42 3.67
N SER A 706 -41.09 2.70 2.64
CA SER A 706 -39.63 2.61 2.63
C SER A 706 -38.98 3.96 2.35
N LEU A 707 -37.86 4.23 3.04
CA LEU A 707 -36.98 5.36 2.77
C LEU A 707 -35.58 4.83 2.44
N ASP A 708 -34.85 5.55 1.61
CA ASP A 708 -33.51 5.16 1.21
C ASP A 708 -32.65 6.39 0.84
N GLU A 709 -31.32 6.24 0.87
CA GLU A 709 -30.32 7.26 0.52
C GLU A 709 -30.60 8.62 1.21
N ILE A 710 -30.76 8.58 2.54
CA ILE A 710 -31.08 9.78 3.30
C ILE A 710 -29.81 10.62 3.45
N LYS A 711 -29.79 11.78 2.81
CA LYS A 711 -28.68 12.74 2.87
C LYS A 711 -29.11 14.04 3.53
N LEU A 712 -28.33 14.50 4.51
CA LEU A 712 -28.53 15.78 5.17
C LEU A 712 -27.32 16.68 4.95
N TYR A 713 -27.55 17.92 4.51
CA TYR A 713 -26.48 18.90 4.34
C TYR A 713 -26.65 20.08 5.28
N SER A 714 -25.54 20.62 5.78
CA SER A 714 -25.48 21.87 6.56
C SER A 714 -25.49 23.15 5.69
N ARG A 715 -25.93 23.01 4.43
CA ARG A 715 -26.19 24.08 3.46
C ARG A 715 -27.42 23.82 2.62
N ALA A 716 -27.87 24.83 1.88
CA ALA A 716 -28.80 24.64 0.77
C ALA A 716 -28.05 24.21 -0.52
N LEU A 717 -28.39 23.03 -1.05
CA LEU A 717 -27.92 22.59 -2.35
C LEU A 717 -28.48 23.45 -3.49
N LEU A 718 -27.75 23.51 -4.61
CA LEU A 718 -28.25 24.13 -5.84
C LEU A 718 -29.23 23.20 -6.55
N ALA A 719 -30.13 23.76 -7.38
CA ALA A 719 -31.11 22.96 -8.13
C ALA A 719 -30.45 21.89 -9.02
N ALA A 720 -29.27 22.17 -9.59
CA ALA A 720 -28.50 21.20 -10.37
C ALA A 720 -27.97 20.03 -9.51
N ASP A 721 -27.54 20.30 -8.28
CA ASP A 721 -27.10 19.25 -7.34
C ASP A 721 -28.29 18.37 -6.94
N ILE A 722 -29.47 18.97 -6.69
CA ILE A 722 -30.71 18.23 -6.40
C ILE A 722 -31.16 17.39 -7.61
N ALA A 723 -31.07 17.96 -8.82
CA ALA A 723 -31.37 17.23 -10.04
C ALA A 723 -30.39 16.07 -10.24
N ALA A 724 -29.11 16.22 -9.89
CA ALA A 724 -28.14 15.13 -9.94
C ALA A 724 -28.48 14.01 -8.95
N LEU A 725 -28.83 14.34 -7.69
CA LEU A 725 -29.27 13.35 -6.70
C LEU A 725 -30.52 12.58 -7.15
N ALA A 726 -31.44 13.23 -7.87
CA ALA A 726 -32.62 12.59 -8.43
C ALA A 726 -32.38 11.82 -9.74
N ALA A 727 -31.47 12.32 -10.57
CA ALA A 727 -31.06 11.72 -11.85
C ALA A 727 -30.18 10.50 -11.65
N ASP A 728 -29.54 10.39 -10.48
CA ASP A 728 -29.01 9.16 -9.92
C ASP A 728 -30.15 8.19 -9.53
N LYS A 729 -31.18 8.12 -10.37
CA LYS A 729 -32.31 7.20 -10.27
C LYS A 729 -31.75 5.79 -10.41
N PRO A 730 -31.91 4.93 -9.42
CA PRO A 730 -31.41 3.58 -9.53
C PRO A 730 -32.10 2.85 -10.69
N SER A 731 -31.30 2.47 -11.68
CA SER A 731 -31.54 1.28 -12.48
C SER A 731 -31.34 0.05 -11.58
N PRO A 732 -32.02 -1.09 -11.85
CA PRO A 732 -31.71 -2.34 -11.17
C PRO A 732 -30.19 -2.61 -11.26
N PRO A 733 -29.60 -3.19 -10.20
CA PRO A 733 -28.19 -3.04 -9.86
C PRO A 733 -27.27 -3.46 -11.02
N VAL A 734 -26.44 -2.53 -11.48
CA VAL A 734 -25.23 -2.82 -12.27
C VAL A 734 -24.07 -2.67 -11.31
N VAL A 735 -23.39 -3.77 -11.00
CA VAL A 735 -22.17 -3.78 -10.20
C VAL A 735 -21.03 -3.36 -11.12
N GLU A 736 -20.52 -2.14 -10.98
CA GLU A 736 -19.24 -1.75 -11.58
C GLU A 736 -18.12 -2.07 -10.57
N PRO A 737 -17.08 -2.83 -10.95
CA PRO A 737 -16.07 -3.31 -10.00
C PRO A 737 -15.07 -2.20 -9.62
N PRO A 738 -14.65 -2.10 -8.34
CA PRO A 738 -13.46 -1.37 -7.98
C PRO A 738 -12.22 -2.17 -8.43
N GLY A 739 -11.30 -1.57 -9.19
CA GLY A 739 -10.01 -2.19 -9.54
C GLY A 739 -8.80 -1.45 -8.94
N PRO A 740 -7.58 -2.03 -9.00
CA PRO A 740 -7.16 -3.41 -8.65
C PRO A 740 -6.15 -3.36 -7.45
N ILE A 741 -5.59 -4.43 -6.84
CA ILE A 741 -4.82 -5.54 -7.41
C ILE A 741 -4.78 -6.77 -6.47
N ASN A 742 -5.60 -7.78 -6.75
CA ASN A 742 -5.18 -9.16 -6.91
C ASN A 742 -5.90 -9.61 -8.21
N PRO A 743 -5.20 -10.05 -9.26
CA PRO A 743 -5.87 -10.40 -10.53
C PRO A 743 -6.84 -11.56 -10.36
N ASN A 744 -7.90 -11.59 -11.18
CA ASN A 744 -8.71 -12.79 -11.38
C ASN A 744 -7.86 -13.81 -12.15
N VAL A 745 -7.37 -14.83 -11.47
CA VAL A 745 -6.50 -15.87 -12.04
C VAL A 745 -7.29 -17.03 -12.66
N ALA A 746 -8.62 -17.04 -12.55
CA ALA A 746 -9.48 -18.07 -13.14
C ALA A 746 -9.31 -18.18 -14.67
N VAL A 747 -8.97 -17.07 -15.34
CA VAL A 747 -8.72 -17.01 -16.78
C VAL A 747 -7.50 -17.82 -17.23
N GLU A 748 -6.59 -18.12 -16.30
CA GLU A 748 -5.40 -18.95 -16.55
C GLU A 748 -5.64 -20.44 -16.22
N GLY A 749 -6.83 -20.79 -15.73
CA GLY A 749 -7.18 -22.14 -15.30
C GLY A 749 -7.83 -22.96 -16.41
N ASN A 750 -7.36 -24.20 -16.60
CA ASN A 750 -8.07 -25.20 -17.40
C ASN A 750 -9.29 -25.71 -16.64
N VAL A 751 -10.47 -25.52 -17.22
CA VAL A 751 -11.76 -25.81 -16.57
C VAL A 751 -12.17 -27.25 -16.76
N THR A 752 -12.52 -27.93 -15.67
CA THR A 752 -13.17 -29.26 -15.72
C THR A 752 -14.32 -29.33 -14.73
N ALA A 753 -15.26 -30.24 -14.97
CA ALA A 753 -16.40 -30.47 -14.09
C ALA A 753 -16.70 -31.95 -13.94
N SER A 754 -17.35 -32.28 -12.83
CA SER A 754 -17.99 -33.59 -12.60
C SER A 754 -19.00 -33.96 -13.69
N TYR A 755 -19.79 -32.98 -14.14
CA TYR A 755 -20.79 -33.13 -15.18
C TYR A 755 -21.18 -31.75 -15.73
N VAL A 756 -21.40 -31.66 -17.04
CA VAL A 756 -21.98 -30.48 -17.71
C VAL A 756 -23.01 -30.97 -18.72
N SER A 757 -24.15 -30.29 -18.80
CA SER A 757 -25.24 -30.66 -19.71
C SER A 757 -24.77 -30.51 -21.17
N PRO A 758 -25.21 -31.36 -22.12
CA PRO A 758 -24.71 -31.33 -23.50
C PRO A 758 -24.91 -30.01 -24.27
N TRP A 759 -25.80 -29.14 -23.81
CA TRP A 759 -26.11 -27.83 -24.39
C TRP A 759 -25.56 -26.65 -23.56
N GLU A 760 -24.94 -26.93 -22.41
CA GLU A 760 -24.26 -25.95 -21.57
C GLU A 760 -22.73 -26.07 -21.76
N SER A 761 -21.97 -25.10 -21.27
CA SER A 761 -20.54 -24.96 -21.54
C SER A 761 -19.74 -24.65 -20.28
N LEU A 762 -18.50 -25.17 -20.22
CA LEU A 762 -17.55 -24.79 -19.17
C LEU A 762 -16.92 -23.42 -19.42
N VAL A 763 -16.99 -22.89 -20.65
CA VAL A 763 -16.37 -21.63 -21.04
C VAL A 763 -16.92 -20.45 -20.23
N GLY A 764 -18.22 -20.47 -19.89
CA GLY A 764 -18.85 -19.39 -19.11
C GLY A 764 -18.20 -19.16 -17.76
N LEU A 765 -17.61 -20.20 -17.17
CA LEU A 765 -17.04 -20.12 -15.83
C LEU A 765 -15.88 -19.13 -15.72
N ASN A 766 -15.13 -18.88 -16.79
CA ASN A 766 -13.94 -18.00 -16.78
C ASN A 766 -13.77 -17.16 -18.06
N ASP A 767 -14.85 -16.80 -18.75
CA ASP A 767 -14.81 -16.00 -19.98
C ASP A 767 -14.77 -14.47 -19.76
N GLU A 768 -14.66 -14.04 -18.51
CA GLU A 768 -14.71 -12.63 -18.08
C GLU A 768 -15.99 -11.88 -18.46
N TYR A 769 -17.05 -12.58 -18.88
CA TYR A 769 -18.36 -11.98 -19.05
C TYR A 769 -18.91 -11.50 -17.71
N GLU A 770 -19.53 -10.33 -17.72
CA GLU A 770 -20.10 -9.69 -16.53
C GLU A 770 -21.63 -9.89 -16.54
N PRO A 771 -22.19 -10.83 -15.74
CA PRO A 771 -23.61 -11.19 -15.85
C PRO A 771 -24.54 -10.08 -15.36
N THR A 772 -25.62 -9.85 -16.11
CA THR A 772 -26.63 -8.84 -15.74
C THR A 772 -27.72 -9.41 -14.82
N SER A 773 -27.88 -10.73 -14.77
CA SER A 773 -28.78 -11.46 -13.85
C SER A 773 -28.44 -12.95 -13.80
N SER A 774 -29.01 -13.67 -12.84
CA SER A 774 -28.88 -15.13 -12.73
C SER A 774 -29.55 -15.87 -13.89
N ALA A 775 -30.46 -15.23 -14.62
CA ALA A 775 -31.14 -15.79 -15.79
C ALA A 775 -30.51 -15.34 -17.12
N ASP A 776 -29.43 -14.57 -17.07
CA ASP A 776 -28.75 -14.04 -18.25
C ASP A 776 -28.27 -15.18 -19.17
N ARG A 777 -28.60 -15.11 -20.46
CA ARG A 777 -28.14 -16.05 -21.49
C ARG A 777 -27.33 -15.36 -22.58
N GLY A 778 -26.75 -14.20 -22.28
CA GLY A 778 -25.90 -13.41 -23.17
C GLY A 778 -24.54 -14.07 -23.48
N HIS A 779 -24.15 -15.10 -22.73
CA HIS A 779 -22.91 -15.85 -22.90
C HIS A 779 -23.12 -17.36 -22.67
N PRO A 780 -22.13 -18.23 -22.98
CA PRO A 780 -22.18 -19.65 -22.62
C PRO A 780 -22.28 -19.83 -21.11
N ILE A 781 -23.07 -20.77 -20.62
CA ILE A 781 -23.35 -20.93 -19.18
C ILE A 781 -22.92 -22.31 -18.72
N TYR A 782 -22.49 -22.46 -17.47
CA TYR A 782 -22.37 -23.78 -16.87
C TYR A 782 -23.69 -24.22 -16.23
N GLY A 783 -24.16 -25.41 -16.59
CA GLY A 783 -25.32 -26.04 -15.96
C GLY A 783 -25.23 -27.56 -16.00
N ASN A 784 -25.72 -28.23 -14.96
CA ASN A 784 -25.57 -29.67 -14.76
C ASN A 784 -26.92 -30.42 -14.65
N TRP A 785 -27.87 -30.07 -15.50
CA TRP A 785 -29.14 -30.79 -15.61
C TRP A 785 -28.93 -32.23 -16.14
N ASP A 786 -29.42 -33.30 -15.51
CA ASP A 786 -30.47 -33.37 -14.47
C ASP A 786 -29.97 -34.02 -13.16
N THR A 787 -29.12 -33.31 -12.42
CA THR A 787 -28.42 -33.82 -11.23
C THR A 787 -29.05 -33.40 -9.88
N ARG A 788 -30.38 -33.22 -9.85
CA ARG A 788 -31.17 -32.82 -8.66
C ARG A 788 -30.79 -33.59 -7.39
N GLY A 789 -30.64 -32.87 -6.28
CA GLY A 789 -30.29 -33.43 -4.97
C GLY A 789 -28.89 -34.06 -4.85
N THR A 790 -28.08 -34.07 -5.91
CA THR A 790 -26.70 -34.61 -5.87
C THR A 790 -25.67 -33.52 -5.58
N GLU A 791 -24.42 -33.91 -5.37
CA GLU A 791 -23.29 -32.98 -5.34
C GLU A 791 -22.56 -33.01 -6.68
N GLN A 792 -22.25 -31.83 -7.19
CA GLN A 792 -21.47 -31.65 -8.42
C GLN A 792 -20.37 -30.63 -8.16
N TRP A 793 -19.24 -30.79 -8.83
CA TRP A 793 -18.11 -29.88 -8.74
C TRP A 793 -17.68 -29.34 -10.10
N VAL A 794 -17.13 -28.12 -10.07
CA VAL A 794 -16.32 -27.49 -11.12
C VAL A 794 -14.95 -27.17 -10.54
N GLN A 795 -13.90 -27.17 -11.35
CA GLN A 795 -12.55 -26.88 -10.89
C GLN A 795 -11.71 -26.20 -11.97
N TYR A 796 -10.72 -25.43 -11.52
CA TYR A 796 -9.61 -24.94 -12.34
C TYR A 796 -8.35 -25.72 -12.01
N ASP A 797 -7.68 -26.19 -13.06
CA ASP A 797 -6.32 -26.71 -13.02
C ASP A 797 -5.40 -25.65 -13.62
N PHE A 798 -4.47 -25.13 -12.82
CA PHE A 798 -3.49 -24.14 -13.24
C PHE A 798 -2.19 -24.82 -13.67
N ASP A 799 -1.54 -24.28 -14.70
CA ASP A 799 -0.25 -24.79 -15.19
C ASP A 799 0.91 -24.47 -14.22
N ARG A 800 0.69 -23.58 -13.25
CA ARG A 800 1.62 -23.20 -12.19
C ARG A 800 0.87 -22.87 -10.89
N PRO A 801 1.52 -22.89 -9.72
CA PRO A 801 0.84 -22.55 -8.47
C PRO A 801 0.48 -21.05 -8.39
N PHE A 802 -0.67 -20.77 -7.81
CA PHE A 802 -1.13 -19.44 -7.45
C PHE A 802 -1.42 -19.37 -5.94
N THR A 803 -1.15 -18.23 -5.33
CA THR A 803 -1.62 -17.92 -3.98
C THR A 803 -2.99 -17.26 -4.07
N LEU A 804 -4.03 -17.97 -3.65
CA LEU A 804 -5.43 -17.60 -3.76
C LEU A 804 -5.94 -17.10 -2.40
N SER A 805 -6.74 -16.04 -2.39
CA SER A 805 -7.27 -15.44 -1.14
C SER A 805 -8.77 -15.15 -1.17
N SER A 806 -9.41 -15.21 -2.34
CA SER A 806 -10.85 -15.03 -2.46
C SER A 806 -11.40 -15.72 -3.71
N SER A 807 -12.71 -15.98 -3.70
CA SER A 807 -13.48 -16.52 -4.81
C SER A 807 -14.79 -15.74 -4.95
N GLU A 808 -15.22 -15.50 -6.19
CA GLU A 808 -16.48 -14.81 -6.48
C GLU A 808 -17.30 -15.66 -7.45
N VAL A 809 -18.53 -16.01 -7.06
CA VAL A 809 -19.39 -16.91 -7.84
C VAL A 809 -20.70 -16.22 -8.17
N TYR A 810 -21.03 -16.17 -9.46
CA TYR A 810 -22.33 -15.70 -9.92
C TYR A 810 -23.16 -16.90 -10.36
N TRP A 811 -24.24 -17.19 -9.63
CA TRP A 811 -25.06 -18.39 -9.87
C TRP A 811 -25.98 -18.22 -11.08
N PHE A 812 -26.25 -19.33 -11.77
CA PHE A 812 -27.22 -19.38 -12.86
C PHE A 812 -28.51 -20.06 -12.42
N ALA A 813 -29.65 -19.49 -12.81
CA ALA A 813 -30.99 -20.02 -12.61
C ALA A 813 -31.85 -19.76 -13.85
N ASP A 814 -32.50 -20.80 -14.38
CA ASP A 814 -33.37 -20.70 -15.55
C ASP A 814 -34.87 -20.64 -15.21
N HIS A 815 -35.20 -20.63 -13.92
CA HIS A 815 -36.57 -20.69 -13.37
C HIS A 815 -37.37 -21.93 -13.80
N ASP A 816 -36.72 -22.99 -14.29
CA ASP A 816 -37.36 -24.25 -14.68
C ASP A 816 -36.67 -25.43 -13.96
N GLY A 817 -35.50 -25.82 -14.44
CA GLY A 817 -34.78 -27.02 -14.00
C GLY A 817 -33.44 -26.76 -13.29
N ILE A 818 -32.83 -25.61 -13.54
CA ILE A 818 -31.54 -25.20 -12.97
C ILE A 818 -31.77 -23.99 -12.08
N ASP A 819 -31.20 -24.04 -10.87
CA ASP A 819 -31.36 -23.02 -9.85
C ASP A 819 -30.07 -22.89 -9.04
N LEU A 820 -30.01 -21.90 -8.15
CA LEU A 820 -28.92 -21.74 -7.20
C LEU A 820 -28.77 -22.99 -6.32
N PRO A 821 -27.53 -23.35 -5.91
CA PRO A 821 -27.32 -24.51 -5.07
C PRO A 821 -27.97 -24.34 -3.68
N ALA A 822 -28.27 -25.46 -3.02
CA ALA A 822 -28.70 -25.46 -1.62
C ALA A 822 -27.57 -25.02 -0.68
N SER A 823 -26.34 -25.39 -1.03
CA SER A 823 -25.10 -24.96 -0.38
C SER A 823 -23.92 -25.24 -1.30
N PHE A 824 -22.78 -24.61 -1.03
CA PHE A 824 -21.52 -24.94 -1.69
C PHE A 824 -20.36 -24.78 -0.71
N TYR A 825 -19.20 -25.28 -1.10
CA TYR A 825 -17.95 -24.98 -0.41
C TYR A 825 -16.76 -25.04 -1.39
N ILE A 826 -15.66 -24.39 -1.01
CA ILE A 826 -14.46 -24.28 -1.84
C ILE A 826 -13.36 -25.18 -1.26
N GLN A 827 -12.64 -25.85 -2.14
CA GLN A 827 -11.49 -26.70 -1.81
C GLN A 827 -10.28 -26.31 -2.65
N TYR A 828 -9.10 -26.52 -2.09
CA TYR A 828 -7.83 -26.41 -2.80
C TYR A 828 -7.10 -27.76 -2.78
N TRP A 829 -6.23 -27.96 -3.77
CA TRP A 829 -5.41 -29.16 -3.87
C TRP A 829 -4.11 -28.98 -3.10
N THR A 830 -3.83 -29.90 -2.18
CA THR A 830 -2.60 -29.89 -1.37
C THR A 830 -1.39 -30.51 -2.08
N GLY A 831 -1.58 -31.04 -3.28
CA GLY A 831 -0.62 -31.91 -3.97
C GLY A 831 -1.03 -33.39 -3.92
N THR A 832 -1.76 -33.81 -2.87
CA THR A 832 -2.22 -35.20 -2.68
C THR A 832 -3.72 -35.33 -2.44
N ASP A 833 -4.36 -34.32 -1.83
CA ASP A 833 -5.75 -34.40 -1.39
C ASP A 833 -6.49 -33.07 -1.62
N TRP A 834 -7.82 -33.16 -1.68
CA TRP A 834 -8.70 -32.00 -1.70
C TRP A 834 -9.10 -31.62 -0.28
N VAL A 835 -8.71 -30.42 0.15
CA VAL A 835 -9.01 -29.90 1.49
C VAL A 835 -9.83 -28.61 1.34
N LYS A 836 -10.77 -28.35 2.26
CA LYS A 836 -11.52 -27.09 2.27
C LYS A 836 -10.58 -25.92 2.50
N VAL A 837 -10.88 -24.78 1.88
CA VAL A 837 -10.13 -23.54 2.16
C VAL A 837 -10.20 -23.20 3.65
N PRO A 838 -9.10 -22.71 4.26
CA PRO A 838 -9.06 -22.34 5.68
C PRO A 838 -9.85 -21.07 5.95
N ASP A 839 -10.54 -21.04 7.09
CA ASP A 839 -11.27 -19.87 7.61
C ASP A 839 -12.08 -19.07 6.56
N PRO A 840 -12.97 -19.74 5.79
CA PRO A 840 -13.78 -19.04 4.80
C PRO A 840 -14.75 -18.07 5.48
N SER A 841 -14.99 -16.95 4.83
CA SER A 841 -16.18 -16.14 5.07
C SER A 841 -17.44 -16.94 4.68
N GLU A 842 -18.60 -16.28 4.66
CA GLU A 842 -19.86 -16.95 4.30
C GLU A 842 -19.84 -17.54 2.86
N TYR A 843 -20.46 -18.71 2.69
CA TYR A 843 -20.72 -19.33 1.39
C TYR A 843 -22.10 -18.85 0.87
N GLY A 844 -22.12 -17.70 0.20
CA GLY A 844 -23.34 -17.07 -0.30
C GLY A 844 -23.99 -17.78 -1.50
N VAL A 845 -25.32 -17.94 -1.46
CA VAL A 845 -26.14 -18.52 -2.55
C VAL A 845 -27.25 -17.58 -3.00
N LEU A 846 -26.93 -16.28 -3.10
CA LEU A 846 -27.88 -15.25 -3.48
C LEU A 846 -27.91 -15.05 -5.01
N PRO A 847 -29.09 -14.83 -5.61
CA PRO A 847 -29.21 -14.52 -7.03
C PRO A 847 -28.75 -13.09 -7.33
N ASP A 848 -28.44 -12.85 -8.59
CA ASP A 848 -28.27 -11.55 -9.25
C ASP A 848 -27.10 -10.71 -8.72
N GLN A 849 -26.08 -11.39 -8.20
CA GLN A 849 -24.83 -10.79 -7.73
C GLN A 849 -23.71 -11.83 -7.63
N TYR A 850 -22.46 -11.35 -7.53
CA TYR A 850 -21.36 -12.21 -7.07
C TYR A 850 -21.50 -12.52 -5.60
N ASN A 851 -21.37 -13.80 -5.28
CA ASN A 851 -21.24 -14.29 -3.93
C ASN A 851 -19.74 -14.41 -3.65
N VAL A 852 -19.23 -13.51 -2.82
CA VAL A 852 -17.80 -13.42 -2.49
C VAL A 852 -17.51 -14.26 -1.26
N THR A 853 -16.53 -15.16 -1.36
CA THR A 853 -15.97 -15.92 -0.25
C THR A 853 -14.48 -15.65 -0.14
N SER A 854 -14.07 -14.88 0.88
CA SER A 854 -12.66 -14.72 1.26
C SER A 854 -12.22 -15.85 2.16
N PHE A 855 -10.94 -16.21 2.14
CA PHE A 855 -10.36 -17.25 2.98
C PHE A 855 -8.88 -16.95 3.25
N ASP A 856 -8.32 -17.61 4.27
CA ASP A 856 -6.89 -17.52 4.55
C ASP A 856 -6.09 -17.96 3.30
N PRO A 857 -5.05 -17.21 2.88
CA PRO A 857 -4.41 -17.45 1.59
C PRO A 857 -3.86 -18.89 1.45
N VAL A 858 -4.15 -19.53 0.31
CA VAL A 858 -3.67 -20.87 -0.02
C VAL A 858 -2.89 -20.88 -1.33
N THR A 859 -1.71 -21.49 -1.33
CA THR A 859 -0.95 -21.74 -2.56
C THR A 859 -1.33 -23.09 -3.14
N THR A 860 -1.83 -23.11 -4.38
CA THR A 860 -2.28 -24.35 -5.02
C THR A 860 -2.16 -24.29 -6.54
N THR A 861 -2.06 -25.46 -7.17
CA THR A 861 -2.21 -25.63 -8.63
C THR A 861 -3.63 -25.98 -9.03
N LYS A 862 -4.55 -26.23 -8.09
CA LYS A 862 -5.94 -26.55 -8.41
C LYS A 862 -6.90 -26.03 -7.34
N ILE A 863 -8.00 -25.44 -7.79
CA ILE A 863 -9.11 -25.00 -6.92
C ILE A 863 -10.41 -25.62 -7.41
N ARG A 864 -11.27 -26.05 -6.49
CA ARG A 864 -12.54 -26.70 -6.76
C ARG A 864 -13.66 -26.05 -6.00
N LEU A 865 -14.77 -25.82 -6.70
CA LEU A 865 -16.04 -25.40 -6.11
C LEU A 865 -17.00 -26.59 -6.17
N THR A 866 -17.48 -27.03 -5.00
CA THR A 866 -18.43 -28.15 -4.87
C THR A 866 -19.79 -27.62 -4.45
N MET A 867 -20.82 -27.93 -5.24
CA MET A 867 -22.20 -27.49 -5.07
C MET A 867 -23.10 -28.66 -4.69
N LYS A 868 -23.97 -28.44 -3.71
CA LYS A 868 -25.09 -29.31 -3.39
C LYS A 868 -26.35 -28.79 -4.09
N ALA A 869 -26.90 -29.58 -5.00
CA ALA A 869 -28.17 -29.26 -5.65
C ALA A 869 -29.34 -29.34 -4.64
N LYS A 870 -30.35 -28.47 -4.82
CA LYS A 870 -31.63 -28.58 -4.08
C LYS A 870 -32.32 -29.89 -4.47
N ALA A 871 -33.28 -30.35 -3.67
CA ALA A 871 -34.01 -31.59 -3.95
C ALA A 871 -34.81 -31.54 -5.27
N THR A 872 -35.18 -30.35 -5.70
CA THR A 872 -36.10 -30.12 -6.83
C THR A 872 -35.41 -29.62 -8.10
N THR A 873 -34.19 -29.08 -8.01
CA THR A 873 -33.50 -28.39 -9.11
C THR A 873 -32.02 -28.77 -9.18
N SER A 874 -31.45 -28.68 -10.38
CA SER A 874 -30.00 -28.83 -10.64
C SER A 874 -29.29 -27.48 -10.41
N THR A 875 -27.97 -27.40 -10.58
CA THR A 875 -27.18 -26.18 -10.31
C THR A 875 -26.53 -25.59 -11.56
N GLY A 876 -26.37 -24.28 -11.59
CA GLY A 876 -25.64 -23.59 -12.64
C GLY A 876 -24.82 -22.42 -12.13
N ILE A 877 -23.85 -21.99 -12.95
CA ILE A 877 -22.96 -20.86 -12.69
C ILE A 877 -22.86 -20.05 -13.98
N GLN A 878 -23.05 -18.73 -13.85
CA GLN A 878 -22.74 -17.76 -14.90
C GLN A 878 -21.24 -17.59 -14.99
N GLN A 879 -20.62 -17.10 -13.92
CA GLN A 879 -19.20 -16.73 -13.86
C GLN A 879 -18.58 -17.19 -12.53
N TRP A 880 -17.33 -17.65 -12.55
CA TRP A 880 -16.57 -18.01 -11.35
C TRP A 880 -15.16 -17.41 -11.39
N LYS A 881 -14.97 -16.31 -10.65
CA LYS A 881 -13.69 -15.63 -10.51
C LYS A 881 -12.92 -16.18 -9.30
N VAL A 882 -11.61 -16.24 -9.44
CA VAL A 882 -10.69 -16.66 -8.38
C VAL A 882 -9.61 -15.60 -8.25
N ILE A 883 -9.48 -15.02 -7.06
CA ILE A 883 -8.62 -13.88 -6.81
C ILE A 883 -7.32 -14.36 -6.17
N GLY A 884 -6.21 -14.05 -6.82
CA GLY A 884 -4.89 -14.49 -6.35
C GLY A 884 -3.74 -13.89 -7.12
N THR A 885 -2.53 -14.25 -6.74
CA THR A 885 -1.30 -13.83 -7.42
C THR A 885 -0.47 -15.05 -7.81
N SER A 886 0.20 -14.98 -8.96
CA SER A 886 1.17 -16.01 -9.36
C SER A 886 2.27 -16.06 -8.30
N THR A 887 2.62 -17.24 -7.81
CA THR A 887 3.90 -17.38 -7.11
C THR A 887 4.98 -17.11 -8.15
N SER A 888 5.82 -16.11 -7.95
CA SER A 888 6.97 -15.85 -8.81
C SER A 888 7.86 -17.09 -8.84
N GLU A 889 8.14 -17.62 -10.04
CA GLU A 889 9.14 -18.68 -10.26
C GLU A 889 10.55 -18.28 -9.82
#